data_AF-A0AAU1D5D7-F1
#
_entry.id   AF-A0AAU1D5D7-F1
#
_cell.length_a   1.000
_cell.length_b   1.000
_cell.length_c   1.000
_cell.angle_alpha   90.00
_cell.angle_beta   90.00
_cell.angle_gamma   90.00
#
_symmetry.space_group_name_H-M   'P 1'
#
loop_
_entity.id
_entity.type
_entity.pdbx_description
1 polymer ?
#
loop_
_entity_poly.entity_id
_entity_poly.type
_entity_poly.pdbx_seq_one_letter_code
_entity_poly.pdbx_strand_id
1 'polypeptide(L)'
;MKRRVWLTVGAVVLGGAGVVTIAMANPSDPPRKQHQEERAAKLRTLQITKGASNDRELPTTDTEPFSLVGIGWDSAAAEVEGTAQVRTRDAETGKWSGWQALELDADRPDSPEGSTAQGASEPLWVGPSTAVQVRVKSGKSLPKGLKLHMVDPGVSKAEAKNPAAPLMDSAAFAVDETPSPSASEPGVPTDSPSPTDSVTASDSASPTSVPTETAAPSASVTAPSPTATPTPTPTKPTPLPSTVQQPPIINRAQWGADESMVDDPAEYIEKVQAVFIHHTVGSNNYSCAESAALVRGIMTYHVKTEGWNDLGYNFLVDKCGQIFEGRAGGIDLPVKGAHTYGFNSYSTGIALLGDFEGDTATGKPAGKPTTAALQSAARVAAWKLGQYGGNPKGTVTLTAQGNTGKWTEGQQATMSVISGHRDAYATACPGKNLYAKLSSIRDFAAGPGRNSAIPTADFNRDGITDLVAGLPRVASGDGSVTVLPGTLNGPTDAGRRTLNQESPGVPGRSESGDAFGTSSAYGDVNGDGYADLVIGVPGENELASQVDTGSVSVMYGPAFTTGKAYWTDAAVRTNGEKLGTTVAAGDFNADGKADVFSVAPGVPGRWWAYDSAGGTAKSGLLNTAAYTGPVAYAAAATGDFNKDGYADVAVNFRDPSGISRLLWLKGSASGLQRVGILDARGGRSLAAGDINGDGYTDLAVGQPSATESGTTAKGGAVTVVLGSSTGLTSTGRITLHQDSTNVPEVGETGDDMGASVSVGDLNLDGYADVLTGVPGEDITRSGSTRADAGMVILLRGSAAGPTGTGSSAYTQDTTGIPGDAEAGDRLGSSVSLTDLSGYGRADLAIGADGEDANNGTILQLDNSAGSGIVTTSGIYYGTTALGAPTGVRIGQVLTP
;
A
#
# COMPACT_ATOMS: atom_id res chain seq x y z
N MET A 1 -28.02 -42.33 -1.72
CA MET A 1 -27.88 -43.62 -1.00
C MET A 1 -27.35 -43.36 0.41
N LYS A 2 -27.90 -44.06 1.42
CA LYS A 2 -27.67 -43.83 2.87
C LYS A 2 -26.19 -44.01 3.26
N ARG A 3 -25.55 -42.98 3.85
CA ARG A 3 -24.26 -43.12 4.56
C ARG A 3 -24.51 -43.27 6.06
N ARG A 4 -23.90 -44.31 6.65
CA ARG A 4 -23.90 -44.61 8.09
C ARG A 4 -22.79 -43.81 8.77
N VAL A 5 -23.10 -43.19 9.91
CA VAL A 5 -22.14 -42.52 10.79
C VAL A 5 -21.74 -43.49 11.90
N TRP A 6 -20.43 -43.60 12.16
CA TRP A 6 -19.88 -44.31 13.31
C TRP A 6 -19.72 -43.31 14.47
N LEU A 7 -20.15 -43.72 15.67
CA LEU A 7 -20.16 -42.90 16.88
C LEU A 7 -19.28 -43.62 17.92
N THR A 8 -18.17 -43.00 18.29
CA THR A 8 -17.24 -43.53 19.30
C THR A 8 -17.54 -42.84 20.63
N VAL A 9 -18.03 -43.59 21.62
CA VAL A 9 -18.33 -43.08 22.97
C VAL A 9 -17.28 -43.62 23.93
N GLY A 10 -16.45 -42.74 24.51
CA GLY A 10 -15.61 -43.05 25.66
C GLY A 10 -16.28 -42.61 26.95
N ALA A 11 -16.58 -43.54 27.86
CA ALA A 11 -17.15 -43.23 29.17
C ALA A 11 -16.07 -43.36 30.26
N VAL A 12 -15.86 -42.31 31.04
CA VAL A 12 -15.11 -42.35 32.31
C VAL A 12 -16.14 -42.26 33.45
N VAL A 13 -16.19 -43.29 34.29
CA VAL A 13 -17.05 -43.33 35.48
C VAL A 13 -16.24 -42.89 36.70
N LEU A 14 -16.60 -41.74 37.28
CA LEU A 14 -16.24 -41.36 38.64
C LEU A 14 -17.54 -41.07 39.41
N GLY A 15 -17.75 -41.81 40.49
CA GLY A 15 -18.94 -41.73 41.32
C GLY A 15 -18.91 -40.52 42.26
N GLY A 16 -20.04 -39.81 42.34
CA GLY A 16 -20.32 -38.82 43.37
C GLY A 16 -20.87 -37.50 42.84
N ALA A 17 -22.19 -37.47 42.59
CA ALA A 17 -23.04 -36.29 42.37
C ALA A 17 -22.48 -35.17 41.46
N GLY A 18 -22.61 -35.34 40.15
CA GLY A 18 -22.41 -34.29 39.15
C GLY A 18 -23.36 -34.47 37.98
N VAL A 19 -24.04 -33.40 37.57
CA VAL A 19 -24.91 -33.34 36.39
C VAL A 19 -24.10 -33.70 35.15
N VAL A 20 -24.58 -34.65 34.34
CA VAL A 20 -24.00 -34.98 33.03
C VAL A 20 -24.56 -34.00 32.00
N THR A 21 -23.76 -33.02 31.58
CA THR A 21 -24.04 -32.23 30.38
C THR A 21 -23.51 -32.98 29.14
N ILE A 22 -24.43 -33.37 28.26
CA ILE A 22 -24.10 -33.91 26.94
C ILE A 22 -24.03 -32.72 25.98
N ALA A 23 -22.83 -32.32 25.57
CA ALA A 23 -22.67 -31.38 24.47
C ALA A 23 -22.85 -32.14 23.14
N MET A 24 -23.95 -31.87 22.44
CA MET A 24 -24.11 -32.28 21.04
C MET A 24 -23.56 -31.17 20.15
N ALA A 25 -22.47 -31.44 19.44
CA ALA A 25 -22.00 -30.56 18.37
C ALA A 25 -22.90 -30.73 17.15
N ASN A 26 -23.69 -29.71 16.83
CA ASN A 26 -24.29 -29.57 15.49
C ASN A 26 -23.19 -29.09 14.52
N PRO A 27 -23.10 -29.64 13.30
CA PRO A 27 -22.28 -29.05 12.26
C PRO A 27 -23.01 -27.83 11.66
N SER A 28 -22.23 -26.81 11.31
CA SER A 28 -22.61 -25.61 10.53
C SER A 28 -23.61 -24.65 11.19
N ASP A 29 -23.13 -23.88 12.17
CA ASP A 29 -23.52 -22.47 12.29
C ASP A 29 -22.37 -21.62 11.69
N PRO A 30 -22.66 -20.53 10.95
CA PRO A 30 -21.61 -19.61 10.48
C PRO A 30 -20.89 -18.97 11.67
N PRO A 31 -19.62 -18.55 11.51
CA PRO A 31 -18.87 -17.94 12.61
C PRO A 31 -19.63 -16.71 13.13
N ARG A 32 -19.90 -16.68 14.44
CA ARG A 32 -20.48 -15.51 15.10
C ARG A 32 -19.56 -14.31 14.85
N LYS A 33 -20.14 -13.21 14.36
CA LYS A 33 -19.50 -11.89 14.29
C LYS A 33 -19.01 -11.48 15.68
N GLN A 34 -17.73 -11.67 15.98
CA GLN A 34 -17.08 -11.07 17.14
C GLN A 34 -16.67 -9.65 16.77
N HIS A 35 -17.41 -8.67 17.29
CA HIS A 35 -16.96 -7.27 17.27
C HIS A 35 -15.80 -7.15 18.28
N GLN A 36 -14.63 -6.67 17.83
CA GLN A 36 -13.55 -6.32 18.76
C GLN A 36 -13.93 -5.05 19.53
N GLU A 37 -13.75 -5.09 20.85
CA GLU A 37 -13.93 -3.90 21.69
C GLU A 37 -12.66 -3.05 21.62
N GLU A 38 -12.85 -1.74 21.48
CA GLU A 38 -11.78 -0.74 21.59
C GLU A 38 -10.99 -0.95 22.90
N ARG A 39 -9.66 -0.96 22.82
CA ARG A 39 -8.79 -1.21 23.97
C ARG A 39 -7.47 -0.47 23.87
N ALA A 40 -7.10 0.25 24.92
CA ALA A 40 -5.85 0.98 24.99
C ALA A 40 -4.61 0.05 24.97
N ALA A 41 -3.50 0.61 24.49
CA ALA A 41 -2.18 -0.01 24.56
C ALA A 41 -1.73 -0.22 26.02
N LYS A 42 -0.95 -1.27 26.28
CA LYS A 42 -0.49 -1.63 27.62
C LYS A 42 0.97 -2.05 27.62
N LEU A 43 1.75 -1.48 28.54
CA LEU A 43 3.09 -1.95 28.87
C LEU A 43 3.03 -2.96 30.01
N ARG A 44 3.74 -4.08 29.86
CA ARG A 44 3.99 -5.07 30.91
C ARG A 44 5.49 -5.23 31.11
N THR A 45 5.92 -5.49 32.34
CA THR A 45 7.35 -5.54 32.69
C THR A 45 7.68 -6.78 33.50
N LEU A 46 8.79 -7.44 33.15
CA LEU A 46 9.35 -8.58 33.89
C LEU A 46 10.81 -8.30 34.27
N GLN A 47 11.23 -8.74 35.45
CA GLN A 47 12.60 -8.56 35.93
C GLN A 47 13.54 -9.62 35.33
N ILE A 48 14.73 -9.20 34.88
CA ILE A 48 15.76 -10.11 34.34
C ILE A 48 16.84 -10.33 35.40
N THR A 49 16.56 -11.19 36.38
CA THR A 49 17.43 -11.36 37.57
C THR A 49 18.15 -12.71 37.65
N LYS A 50 17.82 -13.69 36.82
CA LYS A 50 18.46 -15.01 36.88
C LYS A 50 19.83 -14.97 36.22
N GLY A 51 20.85 -15.54 36.84
CA GLY A 51 22.22 -15.59 36.31
C GLY A 51 23.24 -14.72 37.07
N ALA A 52 24.44 -14.60 36.52
CA ALA A 52 25.54 -13.80 37.06
C ALA A 52 25.36 -12.30 36.74
N SER A 53 26.17 -11.42 37.34
CA SER A 53 26.05 -9.96 37.11
C SER A 53 26.36 -9.53 35.67
N ASN A 54 27.05 -10.36 34.89
CA ASN A 54 27.42 -10.13 33.50
C ASN A 54 26.74 -11.10 32.50
N ASP A 55 25.93 -12.05 32.99
CA ASP A 55 25.18 -13.01 32.18
C ASP A 55 23.82 -13.24 32.84
N ARG A 56 22.80 -12.55 32.35
CA ARG A 56 21.43 -12.57 32.88
C ARG A 56 20.48 -13.19 31.87
N GLU A 57 19.52 -13.96 32.35
CA GLU A 57 18.49 -14.57 31.52
C GLU A 57 17.10 -14.43 32.13
N LEU A 58 16.09 -14.45 31.25
CA LEU A 58 14.71 -14.73 31.59
C LEU A 58 14.37 -16.10 30.98
N PRO A 59 14.08 -17.13 31.82
CA PRO A 59 13.68 -18.45 31.31
C PRO A 59 12.33 -18.39 30.60
N THR A 60 11.88 -19.52 30.04
CA THR A 60 10.54 -19.61 29.44
C THR A 60 9.50 -19.06 30.40
N THR A 61 8.83 -17.99 29.97
CA THR A 61 7.78 -17.35 30.74
C THR A 61 6.56 -17.19 29.85
N ASP A 62 5.46 -17.83 30.22
CA ASP A 62 4.15 -17.58 29.61
C ASP A 62 3.64 -16.21 30.06
N THR A 63 3.00 -15.48 29.16
CA THR A 63 2.55 -14.11 29.39
C THR A 63 1.15 -13.91 28.82
N GLU A 64 0.49 -12.83 29.24
CA GLU A 64 -0.60 -12.27 28.45
C GLU A 64 -0.08 -11.82 27.06
N PRO A 65 -0.95 -11.72 26.03
CA PRO A 65 -0.54 -11.39 24.66
C PRO A 65 0.18 -10.05 24.52
N PHE A 66 1.24 -10.01 23.72
CA PHE A 66 2.00 -8.79 23.38
C PHE A 66 2.50 -8.89 21.93
N SER A 67 2.88 -7.77 21.32
CA SER A 67 3.39 -7.75 19.94
C SER A 67 4.73 -7.04 19.75
N LEU A 68 5.20 -6.33 20.78
CA LEU A 68 6.47 -5.61 20.77
C LEU A 68 7.23 -5.84 22.06
N VAL A 69 8.56 -5.96 21.97
CA VAL A 69 9.44 -6.20 23.12
C VAL A 69 10.70 -5.36 23.07
N GLY A 70 11.27 -5.10 24.24
CA GLY A 70 12.60 -4.53 24.40
C GLY A 70 13.08 -4.69 25.83
N ILE A 71 14.33 -4.34 26.11
CA ILE A 71 14.87 -4.36 27.47
C ILE A 71 15.21 -2.96 27.95
N GLY A 72 15.01 -2.69 29.23
CA GLY A 72 15.24 -1.37 29.85
C GLY A 72 16.05 -1.46 31.15
N TRP A 73 16.68 -0.35 31.53
CA TRP A 73 17.49 -0.20 32.75
C TRP A 73 17.48 1.24 33.29
N ASP A 74 17.90 1.41 34.55
CA ASP A 74 17.58 2.61 35.33
C ASP A 74 18.21 3.93 34.84
N SER A 75 19.25 3.91 34.00
CA SER A 75 19.98 5.11 33.58
C SER A 75 20.40 5.04 32.12
N ALA A 76 19.99 6.03 31.32
CA ALA A 76 20.39 6.18 29.92
C ALA A 76 21.89 6.42 29.73
N ALA A 77 22.63 6.82 30.76
CA ALA A 77 24.08 6.99 30.69
C ALA A 77 24.87 5.69 30.86
N ALA A 78 24.20 4.59 31.23
CA ALA A 78 24.83 3.27 31.31
C ALA A 78 24.60 2.51 30.00
N GLU A 79 25.65 1.88 29.47
CA GLU A 79 25.59 1.10 28.23
C GLU A 79 25.70 -0.41 28.50
N VAL A 80 25.05 -1.21 27.66
CA VAL A 80 25.22 -2.67 27.65
C VAL A 80 26.30 -3.01 26.62
N GLU A 81 27.55 -3.08 27.05
CA GLU A 81 28.67 -3.53 26.21
C GLU A 81 28.63 -5.05 26.00
N GLY A 82 27.73 -5.53 25.14
CA GLY A 82 27.44 -6.95 25.01
C GLY A 82 26.35 -7.29 24.00
N THR A 83 25.67 -8.41 24.21
CA THR A 83 24.55 -8.86 23.38
C THR A 83 23.31 -9.04 24.22
N ALA A 84 22.18 -8.62 23.69
CA ALA A 84 20.85 -8.94 24.20
C ALA A 84 20.06 -9.64 23.10
N GLN A 85 19.40 -10.74 23.45
CA GLN A 85 18.61 -11.51 22.49
C GLN A 85 17.31 -11.98 23.12
N VAL A 86 16.27 -12.02 22.31
CA VAL A 86 14.92 -12.47 22.67
C VAL A 86 14.47 -13.57 21.73
N ARG A 87 13.56 -14.42 22.19
CA ARG A 87 12.71 -15.22 21.30
C ARG A 87 11.32 -15.30 21.90
N THR A 88 10.31 -15.41 21.05
CA THR A 88 8.91 -15.39 21.45
C THR A 88 8.17 -16.62 20.94
N ARG A 89 7.06 -16.95 21.60
CA ARG A 89 6.13 -17.97 21.12
C ARG A 89 4.95 -17.28 20.44
N ASP A 90 4.83 -17.53 19.14
CA ASP A 90 3.75 -17.04 18.29
C ASP A 90 2.38 -17.44 18.87
N ALA A 91 1.45 -16.49 18.91
CA ALA A 91 0.16 -16.66 19.57
C ALA A 91 -0.75 -17.64 18.82
N GLU A 92 -0.68 -17.66 17.49
CA GLU A 92 -1.57 -18.46 16.63
C GLU A 92 -1.04 -19.89 16.48
N THR A 93 0.21 -20.04 16.09
CA THR A 93 0.84 -21.33 15.77
C THR A 93 1.43 -22.03 16.99
N GLY A 94 1.66 -21.31 18.09
CA GLY A 94 2.34 -21.81 19.28
C GLY A 94 3.83 -22.14 19.06
N LYS A 95 4.41 -21.78 17.91
CA LYS A 95 5.81 -22.06 17.58
C LYS A 95 6.73 -20.99 18.17
N TRP A 96 7.94 -21.40 18.55
CA TRP A 96 8.98 -20.47 18.99
C TRP A 96 9.72 -19.89 17.79
N SER A 97 10.01 -18.60 17.83
CA SER A 97 10.95 -17.96 16.92
C SER A 97 12.38 -18.47 17.15
N GLY A 98 13.25 -18.21 16.17
CA GLY A 98 14.69 -18.18 16.42
C GLY A 98 15.07 -17.07 17.41
N TRP A 99 16.31 -17.11 17.92
CA TRP A 99 16.84 -16.00 18.72
C TRP A 99 17.07 -14.77 17.85
N GLN A 100 16.50 -13.64 18.26
CA GLN A 100 16.62 -12.34 17.60
C GLN A 100 17.46 -11.42 18.48
N ALA A 101 18.37 -10.67 17.87
CA ALA A 101 19.13 -9.63 18.58
C ALA A 101 18.24 -8.42 18.88
N LEU A 102 18.47 -7.80 20.04
CA LEU A 102 17.97 -6.48 20.38
C LEU A 102 19.09 -5.47 20.15
N GLU A 103 18.78 -4.37 19.47
CA GLU A 103 19.74 -3.29 19.23
C GLU A 103 19.87 -2.43 20.47
N LEU A 104 21.09 -2.28 20.97
CA LEU A 104 21.39 -1.64 22.25
C LEU A 104 21.86 -0.19 22.12
N ASP A 105 22.08 0.26 20.88
CA ASP A 105 22.55 1.60 20.53
C ASP A 105 21.37 2.54 20.26
N ALA A 106 20.49 2.68 21.26
CA ALA A 106 19.34 3.58 21.18
C ALA A 106 19.77 5.03 21.44
N ASP A 107 19.32 5.94 20.57
CA ASP A 107 19.51 7.37 20.76
C ASP A 107 18.68 7.88 21.94
N ARG A 108 19.12 8.96 22.59
CA ARG A 108 18.32 9.65 23.61
C ARG A 108 17.87 11.02 23.12
N PRO A 109 16.77 11.57 23.66
CA PRO A 109 16.36 12.94 23.34
C PRO A 109 17.43 13.98 23.72
N ASP A 110 17.41 15.13 23.06
CA ASP A 110 18.20 16.29 23.51
C ASP A 110 17.64 16.81 24.85
N SER A 111 18.44 17.60 25.59
CA SER A 111 17.93 18.28 26.78
C SER A 111 16.82 19.29 26.40
N PRO A 112 15.80 19.51 27.27
CA PRO A 112 15.65 18.95 28.62
C PRO A 112 15.06 17.53 28.70
N GLU A 113 14.35 17.05 27.66
CA GLU A 113 13.66 15.75 27.64
C GLU A 113 14.61 14.59 27.97
N GLY A 114 15.83 14.58 27.42
CA GLY A 114 16.81 13.51 27.64
C GLY A 114 17.45 13.49 29.04
N SER A 115 17.10 14.41 29.94
CA SER A 115 17.70 14.49 31.29
C SER A 115 17.14 13.47 32.28
N THR A 116 15.94 12.96 32.02
CA THR A 116 15.24 11.95 32.83
C THR A 116 15.03 10.62 32.10
N ALA A 117 15.58 10.50 30.89
CA ALA A 117 15.43 9.31 30.05
C ALA A 117 16.07 8.07 30.70
N GLN A 118 15.40 6.93 30.50
CA GLN A 118 15.90 5.60 30.89
C GLN A 118 16.71 5.00 29.75
N GLY A 119 17.62 4.08 30.08
CA GLY A 119 18.34 3.34 29.05
C GLY A 119 17.50 2.16 28.59
N ALA A 120 17.43 1.94 27.28
CA ALA A 120 16.69 0.81 26.72
C ALA A 120 17.34 0.33 25.42
N SER A 121 16.98 -0.88 25.01
CA SER A 121 17.16 -1.30 23.63
C SER A 121 16.13 -0.61 22.75
N GLU A 122 16.41 -0.52 21.46
CA GLU A 122 15.38 -0.21 20.46
C GLU A 122 14.23 -1.24 20.53
N PRO A 123 12.97 -0.83 20.29
CA PRO A 123 11.83 -1.73 20.32
C PRO A 123 11.82 -2.70 19.14
N LEU A 124 11.58 -3.98 19.41
CA LEU A 124 11.46 -5.04 18.41
C LEU A 124 10.01 -5.49 18.27
N TRP A 125 9.44 -5.32 17.07
CA TRP A 125 8.16 -5.96 16.71
C TRP A 125 8.37 -7.46 16.48
N VAL A 126 7.60 -8.27 17.21
CA VAL A 126 7.67 -9.74 17.20
C VAL A 126 6.37 -10.39 16.73
N GLY A 127 5.35 -9.58 16.40
CA GLY A 127 4.00 -10.06 16.12
C GLY A 127 3.31 -10.63 17.36
N PRO A 128 2.03 -11.02 17.25
CA PRO A 128 1.25 -11.55 18.38
C PRO A 128 1.96 -12.73 19.06
N SER A 129 2.29 -12.57 20.34
CA SER A 129 3.12 -13.51 21.11
C SER A 129 2.54 -13.77 22.50
N THR A 130 2.69 -15.00 23.01
CA THR A 130 2.15 -15.44 24.32
C THR A 130 3.19 -15.97 25.30
N ALA A 131 4.45 -16.02 24.90
CA ALA A 131 5.56 -16.37 25.79
C ALA A 131 6.87 -15.77 25.28
N VAL A 132 7.84 -15.65 26.18
CA VAL A 132 9.12 -14.99 25.91
C VAL A 132 10.28 -15.68 26.63
N GLN A 133 11.46 -15.57 26.04
CA GLN A 133 12.75 -15.81 26.68
C GLN A 133 13.73 -14.69 26.34
N VAL A 134 14.61 -14.37 27.28
CA VAL A 134 15.63 -13.32 27.10
C VAL A 134 16.98 -13.83 27.57
N ARG A 135 18.04 -13.45 26.87
CA ARG A 135 19.43 -13.62 27.34
C ARG A 135 20.21 -12.34 27.09
N VAL A 136 20.95 -11.89 28.10
CA VAL A 136 21.78 -10.68 28.04
C VAL A 136 23.16 -11.02 28.58
N LYS A 137 24.19 -10.80 27.76
CA LYS A 137 25.57 -11.16 28.07
C LYS A 137 26.49 -9.97 27.83
N SER A 138 27.40 -9.71 28.75
CA SER A 138 28.41 -8.66 28.61
C SER A 138 29.77 -9.13 29.12
N GLY A 139 30.84 -8.55 28.57
CA GLY A 139 32.19 -8.67 29.13
C GLY A 139 32.37 -7.92 30.46
N LYS A 140 31.42 -7.04 30.82
CA LYS A 140 31.37 -6.25 32.05
C LYS A 140 30.09 -6.54 32.83
N SER A 141 29.96 -5.96 34.03
CA SER A 141 28.70 -6.06 34.79
C SER A 141 27.58 -5.30 34.08
N LEU A 142 26.41 -5.91 33.97
CA LEU A 142 25.24 -5.31 33.34
C LEU A 142 24.67 -4.15 34.18
N PRO A 143 23.98 -3.17 33.54
CA PRO A 143 23.30 -2.09 34.23
C PRO A 143 22.30 -2.56 35.29
N LYS A 144 22.06 -1.70 36.29
CA LYS A 144 21.06 -1.96 37.33
C LYS A 144 19.64 -1.82 36.77
N GLY A 145 18.71 -2.58 37.37
CA GLY A 145 17.29 -2.47 37.04
C GLY A 145 16.91 -3.10 35.70
N LEU A 146 17.69 -4.05 35.20
CA LEU A 146 17.45 -4.72 33.92
C LEU A 146 16.07 -5.42 33.90
N LYS A 147 15.21 -4.99 32.98
CA LYS A 147 13.83 -5.44 32.82
C LYS A 147 13.54 -5.77 31.36
N LEU A 148 12.68 -6.76 31.14
CA LEU A 148 11.99 -6.97 29.87
C LEU A 148 10.72 -6.12 29.88
N HIS A 149 10.51 -5.38 28.80
CA HIS A 149 9.32 -4.59 28.51
C HIS A 149 8.58 -5.26 27.35
N MET A 150 7.28 -5.49 27.52
CA MET A 150 6.41 -6.09 26.53
C MET A 150 5.22 -5.18 26.32
N VAL A 151 4.96 -4.80 25.07
CA VAL A 151 3.88 -3.90 24.71
C VAL A 151 2.81 -4.66 23.94
N ASP A 152 1.59 -4.52 24.44
CA ASP A 152 0.37 -4.83 23.75
C ASP A 152 -0.14 -3.53 23.11
N PRO A 153 -0.19 -3.44 21.77
CA PRO A 153 -0.48 -2.18 21.07
C PRO A 153 -1.96 -1.76 21.14
N GLY A 154 -2.85 -2.60 21.67
CA GLY A 154 -4.28 -2.31 21.77
C GLY A 154 -5.01 -2.29 20.42
N VAL A 155 -6.31 -1.99 20.48
CA VAL A 155 -7.24 -1.89 19.35
C VAL A 155 -7.89 -0.51 19.38
N SER A 156 -7.70 0.24 18.31
CA SER A 156 -8.30 1.55 18.10
C SER A 156 -9.80 1.45 17.82
N LYS A 157 -10.50 2.57 17.98
CA LYS A 157 -11.92 2.70 17.62
C LYS A 157 -12.20 2.43 16.13
N ALA A 158 -11.24 2.75 15.25
CA ALA A 158 -11.37 2.55 13.82
C ALA A 158 -11.31 1.05 13.47
N GLU A 159 -10.29 0.35 14.00
CA GLU A 159 -10.13 -1.10 13.86
C GLU A 159 -11.35 -1.84 14.44
N ALA A 160 -11.85 -1.43 15.61
CA ALA A 160 -13.05 -2.02 16.24
C ALA A 160 -14.35 -1.89 15.42
N LYS A 161 -14.42 -0.90 14.52
CA LYS A 161 -15.61 -0.60 13.71
C LYS A 161 -15.60 -1.26 12.33
N ASN A 162 -14.46 -1.77 11.86
CA ASN A 162 -14.33 -2.31 10.52
C ASN A 162 -14.35 -3.86 10.55
N PRO A 163 -15.49 -4.52 10.24
CA PRO A 163 -15.59 -5.98 10.32
C PRO A 163 -14.76 -6.74 9.27
N ALA A 164 -14.14 -6.04 8.30
CA ALA A 164 -13.23 -6.60 7.30
C ALA A 164 -11.74 -6.43 7.64
N ALA A 165 -11.38 -5.61 8.63
CA ALA A 165 -9.99 -5.50 9.08
C ALA A 165 -9.54 -6.84 9.70
N PRO A 166 -8.31 -7.31 9.41
CA PRO A 166 -7.86 -8.63 9.85
C PRO A 166 -7.94 -8.78 11.37
N LEU A 167 -8.43 -9.95 11.78
CA LEU A 167 -8.51 -10.38 13.17
C LEU A 167 -7.11 -10.42 13.79
N MET A 168 -6.80 -9.48 14.67
CA MET A 168 -5.85 -9.75 15.76
C MET A 168 -6.58 -10.60 16.79
N ASP A 169 -6.77 -11.89 16.50
CA ASP A 169 -7.50 -12.80 17.38
C ASP A 169 -6.65 -13.11 18.62
N SER A 170 -6.67 -12.19 19.58
CA SER A 170 -6.24 -12.47 20.95
C SER A 170 -7.26 -13.42 21.56
N ALA A 171 -7.01 -14.71 21.36
CA ALA A 171 -7.73 -15.87 21.86
C ALA A 171 -8.78 -15.57 22.94
N ALA A 172 -10.05 -15.69 22.54
CA ALA A 172 -11.20 -15.64 23.43
C ALA A 172 -11.07 -16.62 24.62
N PHE A 173 -11.31 -16.12 25.83
CA PHE A 173 -11.77 -16.93 26.96
C PHE A 173 -13.09 -16.35 27.50
N ALA A 174 -14.13 -17.18 27.46
CA ALA A 174 -15.45 -16.97 28.05
C ALA A 174 -15.47 -17.40 29.52
N VAL A 175 -16.27 -16.74 30.38
CA VAL A 175 -17.45 -17.32 31.08
C VAL A 175 -18.29 -16.30 31.91
N ASP A 176 -19.61 -16.48 31.78
CA ASP A 176 -20.78 -16.27 32.68
C ASP A 176 -21.46 -14.92 32.99
N GLU A 177 -22.55 -14.68 32.23
CA GLU A 177 -24.00 -14.72 32.58
C GLU A 177 -24.70 -13.74 33.59
N THR A 178 -25.51 -12.85 32.97
CA THR A 178 -26.95 -12.47 33.23
C THR A 178 -27.36 -11.47 34.35
N PRO A 179 -28.56 -10.81 34.29
CA PRO A 179 -29.48 -10.49 33.17
C PRO A 179 -29.91 -8.98 33.07
N SER A 180 -30.64 -8.68 31.99
CA SER A 180 -31.38 -7.42 31.67
C SER A 180 -32.49 -7.05 32.70
N PRO A 181 -33.04 -5.81 32.72
CA PRO A 181 -34.13 -5.48 31.79
C PRO A 181 -34.23 -4.01 31.27
N SER A 182 -34.54 -3.91 29.97
CA SER A 182 -35.67 -3.20 29.30
C SER A 182 -35.92 -1.67 29.35
N ALA A 183 -36.13 -1.14 28.12
CA ALA A 183 -37.04 -0.07 27.64
C ALA A 183 -36.74 1.40 28.05
N SER A 184 -36.87 2.44 27.22
CA SER A 184 -37.86 2.72 26.17
C SER A 184 -37.41 3.93 25.30
N GLU A 185 -37.71 3.91 24.00
CA GLU A 185 -37.90 5.08 23.12
C GLU A 185 -39.27 5.76 23.41
N PRO A 186 -39.75 6.85 22.73
CA PRO A 186 -39.22 7.59 21.55
C PRO A 186 -39.35 9.14 21.65
N GLY A 187 -38.89 9.88 20.61
CA GLY A 187 -39.38 11.25 20.40
C GLY A 187 -38.66 12.09 19.33
N VAL A 188 -39.16 12.03 18.09
CA VAL A 188 -38.94 13.01 17.00
C VAL A 188 -39.94 14.16 17.18
N PRO A 189 -39.59 15.44 16.88
CA PRO A 189 -40.02 16.10 15.62
C PRO A 189 -38.90 16.98 15.00
N THR A 190 -38.58 16.87 13.71
CA THR A 190 -39.10 17.69 12.59
C THR A 190 -39.31 19.17 12.89
N ASP A 191 -38.48 20.05 12.31
CA ASP A 191 -38.94 21.11 11.41
C ASP A 191 -37.78 21.85 10.70
N SER A 192 -37.94 21.99 9.39
CA SER A 192 -37.37 23.02 8.51
C SER A 192 -38.53 24.02 8.21
N PRO A 193 -38.41 25.22 7.58
CA PRO A 193 -37.25 25.75 6.82
C PRO A 193 -37.01 27.31 6.87
N SER A 194 -35.90 27.74 6.22
CA SER A 194 -35.75 28.96 5.37
C SER A 194 -35.68 30.39 5.99
N PRO A 195 -35.28 31.46 5.24
CA PRO A 195 -33.96 31.77 4.63
C PRO A 195 -33.58 33.27 4.79
N THR A 196 -32.69 33.80 3.91
CA THR A 196 -32.29 35.24 3.65
C THR A 196 -31.29 35.86 4.64
N ASP A 197 -30.26 36.64 4.29
CA ASP A 197 -29.91 37.53 3.15
C ASP A 197 -28.35 37.53 2.95
N SER A 198 -27.76 37.65 1.75
CA SER A 198 -27.54 38.89 0.95
C SER A 198 -26.80 39.99 1.77
N VAL A 199 -25.74 40.71 1.39
CA VAL A 199 -25.18 41.19 0.11
C VAL A 199 -23.75 41.76 0.36
N THR A 200 -22.94 41.80 -0.70
CA THR A 200 -21.98 42.85 -1.14
C THR A 200 -20.52 42.88 -0.71
N ALA A 201 -19.70 42.87 -1.76
CA ALA A 201 -18.31 43.29 -1.89
C ALA A 201 -18.14 44.81 -1.90
N SER A 202 -16.91 45.28 -1.64
CA SER A 202 -16.30 46.37 -2.44
C SER A 202 -14.78 46.44 -2.22
N ASP A 203 -14.06 46.29 -3.33
CA ASP A 203 -12.83 46.98 -3.81
C ASP A 203 -12.07 47.94 -2.87
N SER A 204 -10.73 47.85 -2.81
CA SER A 204 -9.83 48.43 -3.83
C SER A 204 -8.40 48.70 -3.32
N ALA A 205 -7.45 48.55 -4.25
CA ALA A 205 -6.21 49.32 -4.43
C ALA A 205 -4.96 49.10 -3.52
N SER A 206 -3.96 48.49 -4.15
CA SER A 206 -2.50 48.60 -3.95
C SER A 206 -1.95 49.98 -4.40
N PRO A 207 -0.63 50.28 -4.42
CA PRO A 207 0.50 49.97 -3.51
C PRO A 207 1.37 51.24 -3.21
N THR A 208 2.54 51.09 -2.55
CA THR A 208 3.90 51.59 -2.97
C THR A 208 4.78 52.19 -1.86
N SER A 209 6.03 51.71 -1.84
CA SER A 209 7.33 52.34 -1.47
C SER A 209 7.70 52.74 -0.02
N VAL A 210 8.64 51.94 0.52
CA VAL A 210 9.88 52.26 1.28
C VAL A 210 10.75 53.31 0.50
N PRO A 211 11.82 54.00 1.01
CA PRO A 211 12.61 53.69 2.22
C PRO A 211 13.30 54.86 3.00
N THR A 212 13.97 54.47 4.11
CA THR A 212 15.25 54.98 4.70
C THR A 212 15.40 56.48 5.06
N GLU A 213 15.75 56.80 6.32
CA GLU A 213 17.10 57.27 6.70
C GLU A 213 17.28 57.53 8.23
N THR A 214 18.44 57.08 8.68
CA THR A 214 19.21 57.28 9.92
C THR A 214 19.16 58.65 10.59
N ALA A 215 19.08 58.68 11.94
CA ALA A 215 19.88 59.57 12.79
C ALA A 215 19.80 59.17 14.28
N ALA A 216 20.96 58.90 14.89
CA ALA A 216 21.18 59.01 16.34
C ALA A 216 21.68 60.44 16.66
N PRO A 217 21.51 60.98 17.89
CA PRO A 217 22.53 60.72 18.92
C PRO A 217 22.06 60.70 20.39
N SER A 218 22.92 60.08 21.22
CA SER A 218 23.22 60.22 22.66
C SER A 218 22.31 61.02 23.61
N ALA A 219 21.95 60.39 24.74
CA ALA A 219 22.42 60.79 26.09
C ALA A 219 21.98 59.84 27.22
N SER A 220 22.96 59.40 28.01
CA SER A 220 23.01 59.35 29.49
C SER A 220 22.01 58.52 30.32
N VAL A 221 22.50 57.35 30.75
CA VAL A 221 22.50 56.73 32.10
C VAL A 221 21.32 57.00 33.05
N THR A 222 20.55 55.96 33.37
CA THR A 222 20.17 55.55 34.75
C THR A 222 19.78 54.08 34.72
N ALA A 223 20.42 53.24 35.53
CA ALA A 223 20.09 51.82 35.66
C ALA A 223 18.90 51.61 36.62
N PRO A 224 17.83 50.89 36.21
CA PRO A 224 16.94 50.22 37.14
C PRO A 224 17.31 48.74 37.28
N SER A 225 17.04 48.20 38.47
CA SER A 225 17.23 46.80 38.86
C SER A 225 16.57 45.81 37.88
N PRO A 226 17.10 44.58 37.73
CA PRO A 226 16.51 43.57 36.85
C PRO A 226 15.13 43.19 37.38
N THR A 227 14.09 43.79 36.81
CA THR A 227 12.75 43.22 36.85
C THR A 227 12.82 42.02 35.93
N ALA A 228 12.53 40.83 36.46
CA ALA A 228 12.42 39.63 35.66
C ALA A 228 11.41 39.91 34.52
N THR A 229 11.92 40.06 33.31
CA THR A 229 11.11 40.01 32.10
C THR A 229 10.42 38.65 32.14
N PRO A 230 9.07 38.57 32.09
CA PRO A 230 8.43 37.27 31.91
C PRO A 230 9.02 36.68 30.63
N THR A 231 9.71 35.55 30.75
CA THR A 231 10.14 34.77 29.60
C THR A 231 8.93 34.61 28.70
N PRO A 232 8.99 35.03 27.42
CA PRO A 232 7.86 34.87 26.53
C PRO A 232 7.48 33.40 26.54
N THR A 233 6.24 33.08 26.92
CA THR A 233 5.69 31.74 26.73
C THR A 233 5.90 31.40 25.26
N PRO A 234 6.60 30.28 24.93
CA PRO A 234 6.85 29.91 23.55
C PRO A 234 5.50 29.86 22.84
N THR A 235 5.29 30.82 21.95
CA THR A 235 4.01 30.97 21.26
C THR A 235 4.02 29.93 20.17
N LYS A 236 3.01 29.04 20.17
CA LYS A 236 2.80 28.05 19.11
C LYS A 236 2.96 28.74 17.75
N PRO A 237 3.91 28.32 16.88
CA PRO A 237 4.13 28.95 15.60
C PRO A 237 2.91 28.78 14.69
N THR A 238 2.78 29.67 13.71
CA THR A 238 1.74 29.54 12.68
C THR A 238 2.22 28.56 11.60
N PRO A 239 1.38 27.62 11.14
CA PRO A 239 1.74 26.73 10.03
C PRO A 239 2.15 27.50 8.78
N LEU A 240 3.23 27.08 8.14
CA LEU A 240 3.69 27.66 6.88
C LEU A 240 3.17 26.83 5.70
N PRO A 241 2.68 27.49 4.63
CA PRO A 241 2.33 26.78 3.40
C PRO A 241 3.59 26.16 2.77
N SER A 242 3.41 25.01 2.12
CA SER A 242 4.50 24.34 1.39
C SER A 242 4.40 24.63 -0.11
N THR A 243 5.54 24.63 -0.80
CA THR A 243 5.63 24.65 -2.27
C THR A 243 5.40 23.27 -2.89
N VAL A 244 5.13 22.26 -2.08
CA VAL A 244 4.94 20.85 -2.45
C VAL A 244 3.58 20.43 -1.90
N GLN A 245 2.85 19.60 -2.65
CA GLN A 245 1.57 19.07 -2.22
C GLN A 245 1.76 18.23 -0.96
N GLN A 246 0.89 18.41 0.03
CA GLN A 246 0.92 17.57 1.22
C GLN A 246 0.57 16.14 0.81
N PRO A 247 1.44 15.14 1.09
CA PRO A 247 1.07 13.76 0.83
C PRO A 247 -0.06 13.31 1.78
N PRO A 248 -0.84 12.29 1.43
CA PRO A 248 -1.74 11.64 2.36
C PRO A 248 -1.00 11.19 3.62
N ILE A 249 -1.42 11.69 4.78
CA ILE A 249 -0.84 11.35 6.08
C ILE A 249 -1.95 10.81 6.98
N ILE A 250 -1.73 9.61 7.52
CA ILE A 250 -2.52 9.01 8.59
C ILE A 250 -2.19 9.78 9.87
N ASN A 251 -3.11 10.64 10.29
CA ASN A 251 -2.95 11.44 11.49
C ASN A 251 -3.10 10.59 12.76
N ARG A 252 -2.73 11.18 13.89
CA ARG A 252 -2.73 10.52 15.21
C ARG A 252 -4.08 9.93 15.62
N ALA A 253 -5.18 10.60 15.31
CA ALA A 253 -6.52 10.08 15.59
C ALA A 253 -6.86 8.86 14.71
N GLN A 254 -6.41 8.84 13.45
CA GLN A 254 -6.67 7.74 12.52
C GLN A 254 -5.92 6.46 12.92
N TRP A 255 -4.63 6.55 13.30
CA TRP A 255 -3.88 5.36 13.74
C TRP A 255 -4.10 5.00 15.22
N GLY A 256 -4.85 5.82 15.97
CA GLY A 256 -5.27 5.53 17.33
C GLY A 256 -4.21 5.86 18.40
N ALA A 257 -3.52 6.98 18.25
CA ALA A 257 -2.60 7.50 19.26
C ALA A 257 -3.31 7.69 20.61
N ASP A 258 -2.69 7.22 21.68
CA ASP A 258 -3.15 7.52 23.03
C ASP A 258 -2.54 8.85 23.48
N GLU A 259 -3.23 9.94 23.18
CA GLU A 259 -2.81 11.30 23.54
C GLU A 259 -2.72 11.54 25.05
N SER A 260 -3.32 10.66 25.88
CA SER A 260 -3.18 10.75 27.34
C SER A 260 -1.80 10.37 27.86
N MET A 261 -0.94 9.81 26.98
CA MET A 261 0.45 9.49 27.30
C MET A 261 1.40 10.68 27.15
N VAL A 262 1.00 11.75 26.46
CA VAL A 262 1.85 12.92 26.20
C VAL A 262 1.69 13.93 27.35
N ASP A 263 2.73 14.09 28.16
CA ASP A 263 2.68 14.90 29.40
C ASP A 263 2.96 16.39 29.14
N ASP A 264 3.95 16.71 28.30
CA ASP A 264 4.40 18.06 27.99
C ASP A 264 3.97 18.52 26.58
N PRO A 265 3.71 19.83 26.38
CA PRO A 265 3.41 20.37 25.06
C PRO A 265 4.62 20.22 24.12
N ALA A 266 4.34 20.11 22.82
CA ALA A 266 5.38 20.00 21.80
C ALA A 266 6.37 21.18 21.84
N GLU A 267 7.67 20.87 21.77
CA GLU A 267 8.71 21.85 21.51
C GLU A 267 8.78 22.15 20.00
N TYR A 268 9.03 23.41 19.65
CA TYR A 268 9.14 23.85 18.26
C TYR A 268 10.56 24.34 17.95
N ILE A 269 11.08 23.96 16.78
CA ILE A 269 12.31 24.50 16.22
C ILE A 269 11.99 25.72 15.35
N GLU A 270 12.98 26.58 15.12
CA GLU A 270 12.81 27.78 14.29
C GLU A 270 12.40 27.44 12.85
N LYS A 271 13.04 26.43 12.26
CA LYS A 271 12.77 25.92 10.92
C LYS A 271 13.38 24.53 10.72
N VAL A 272 12.80 23.75 9.82
CA VAL A 272 13.40 22.47 9.37
C VAL A 272 14.51 22.77 8.37
N GLN A 273 15.75 22.49 8.74
CA GLN A 273 16.94 22.69 7.90
C GLN A 273 17.49 21.38 7.32
N ALA A 274 17.20 20.26 7.98
CA ALA A 274 17.60 18.93 7.56
C ALA A 274 16.48 17.92 7.78
N VAL A 275 16.52 16.84 7.01
CA VAL A 275 15.68 15.65 7.16
C VAL A 275 16.60 14.47 7.44
N PHE A 276 16.38 13.78 8.55
CA PHE A 276 17.09 12.54 8.84
C PHE A 276 16.20 11.35 8.54
N ILE A 277 16.70 10.47 7.66
CA ILE A 277 16.09 9.18 7.35
C ILE A 277 16.59 8.15 8.35
N HIS A 278 15.63 7.50 8.99
CA HIS A 278 15.79 6.45 9.97
C HIS A 278 15.19 5.16 9.45
N HIS A 279 15.55 4.08 10.12
CA HIS A 279 14.71 2.89 10.14
C HIS A 279 14.33 2.57 11.58
N THR A 280 13.29 1.77 11.75
CA THR A 280 13.16 1.01 13.00
C THR A 280 14.03 -0.24 12.91
N VAL A 281 14.21 -0.99 13.98
CA VAL A 281 14.97 -2.26 13.96
C VAL A 281 14.04 -3.48 13.90
N GLY A 282 12.79 -3.25 13.50
CA GLY A 282 11.69 -4.21 13.55
C GLY A 282 11.78 -5.34 12.53
N SER A 283 10.87 -6.31 12.67
CA SER A 283 10.60 -7.28 11.59
C SER A 283 10.19 -6.56 10.30
N ASN A 284 10.51 -7.13 9.13
CA ASN A 284 9.96 -6.70 7.84
C ASN A 284 8.73 -7.53 7.43
N ASN A 285 8.37 -8.51 8.26
CA ASN A 285 7.31 -9.48 7.98
C ASN A 285 5.94 -9.09 8.56
N TYR A 286 5.81 -7.88 9.13
CA TYR A 286 4.49 -7.35 9.50
C TYR A 286 3.63 -7.17 8.26
N SER A 287 2.31 -7.27 8.35
CA SER A 287 1.41 -6.83 7.28
C SER A 287 1.15 -5.32 7.41
N CYS A 288 0.86 -4.63 6.31
CA CYS A 288 0.63 -3.20 6.31
C CYS A 288 -0.60 -2.80 7.14
N ALA A 289 -1.57 -3.71 7.31
CA ALA A 289 -2.66 -3.54 8.28
C ALA A 289 -2.17 -3.50 9.74
N GLU A 290 -1.01 -4.08 10.06
CA GLU A 290 -0.40 -4.02 11.40
C GLU A 290 0.37 -2.72 11.65
N SER A 291 0.63 -1.90 10.61
CA SER A 291 1.48 -0.71 10.72
C SER A 291 0.99 0.27 11.79
N ALA A 292 -0.32 0.52 11.90
CA ALA A 292 -0.89 1.39 12.93
C ALA A 292 -0.65 0.84 14.35
N ALA A 293 -0.83 -0.47 14.56
CA ALA A 293 -0.56 -1.13 15.83
C ALA A 293 0.93 -1.08 16.19
N LEU A 294 1.81 -1.25 15.20
CA LEU A 294 3.26 -1.13 15.38
C LEU A 294 3.63 0.29 15.82
N VAL A 295 3.07 1.33 15.18
CA VAL A 295 3.29 2.74 15.57
C VAL A 295 2.79 3.01 17.01
N ARG A 296 1.60 2.53 17.39
CA ARG A 296 1.11 2.60 18.78
C ARG A 296 2.05 1.91 19.77
N GLY A 297 2.58 0.75 19.37
CA GLY A 297 3.54 -0.01 20.15
C GLY A 297 4.84 0.77 20.40
N ILE A 298 5.39 1.39 19.36
CA ILE A 298 6.59 2.24 19.45
C ILE A 298 6.33 3.47 20.34
N MET A 299 5.20 4.16 20.16
CA MET A 299 4.83 5.30 21.01
C MET A 299 4.78 4.89 22.48
N THR A 300 4.10 3.77 22.78
CA THR A 300 3.98 3.25 24.14
C THR A 300 5.35 2.89 24.72
N TYR A 301 6.24 2.33 23.90
CA TYR A 301 7.60 1.99 24.34
C TYR A 301 8.43 3.24 24.63
N HIS A 302 8.50 4.21 23.72
CA HIS A 302 9.24 5.46 23.92
C HIS A 302 8.76 6.19 25.19
N VAL A 303 7.45 6.30 25.39
CA VAL A 303 6.91 7.03 26.55
C VAL A 303 7.04 6.24 27.85
N LYS A 304 6.61 4.97 27.88
CA LYS A 304 6.48 4.22 29.14
C LYS A 304 7.74 3.43 29.51
N THR A 305 8.63 3.14 28.57
CA THR A 305 9.90 2.45 28.82
C THR A 305 11.06 3.44 28.86
N GLU A 306 11.20 4.29 27.85
CA GLU A 306 12.37 5.19 27.74
C GLU A 306 12.16 6.52 28.47
N GLY A 307 10.92 6.83 28.85
CA GLY A 307 10.56 8.05 29.57
C GLY A 307 10.58 9.29 28.69
N TRP A 308 10.39 9.13 27.38
CA TRP A 308 10.26 10.24 26.44
C TRP A 308 8.88 10.87 26.57
N ASN A 309 8.74 12.12 26.11
CA ASN A 309 7.46 12.83 26.18
C ASN A 309 6.43 12.28 25.17
N ASP A 310 6.90 11.94 23.97
CA ASP A 310 6.11 11.42 22.86
C ASP A 310 7.02 10.58 21.95
N LEU A 311 6.44 9.96 20.93
CA LEU A 311 7.16 9.25 19.88
C LEU A 311 8.29 10.15 19.31
N GLY A 312 9.54 9.64 19.24
CA GLY A 312 10.69 10.48 18.89
C GLY A 312 10.79 10.91 17.42
N TYR A 313 10.26 10.11 16.50
CA TYR A 313 10.18 10.45 15.07
C TYR A 313 9.03 11.42 14.78
N ASN A 314 9.23 12.35 13.84
CA ASN A 314 8.14 13.22 13.40
C ASN A 314 7.18 12.49 12.46
N PHE A 315 7.70 11.57 11.65
CA PHE A 315 6.93 10.75 10.73
C PHE A 315 7.45 9.31 10.70
N LEU A 316 6.56 8.36 10.43
CA LEU A 316 6.91 6.98 10.13
C LEU A 316 6.32 6.58 8.78
N VAL A 317 7.01 5.70 8.06
CA VAL A 317 6.59 5.20 6.75
C VAL A 317 6.70 3.69 6.74
N ASP A 318 5.62 2.99 6.39
CA ASP A 318 5.65 1.53 6.28
C ASP A 318 6.11 1.05 4.89
N LYS A 319 6.24 -0.27 4.71
CA LYS A 319 6.64 -0.86 3.43
C LYS A 319 5.61 -0.73 2.30
N CYS A 320 4.35 -0.45 2.62
CA CYS A 320 3.30 -0.18 1.62
C CYS A 320 3.22 1.30 1.25
N GLY A 321 4.00 2.17 1.90
CA GLY A 321 4.02 3.61 1.65
C GLY A 321 2.99 4.39 2.47
N GLN A 322 2.35 3.79 3.47
CA GLN A 322 1.52 4.53 4.43
C GLN A 322 2.40 5.46 5.26
N ILE A 323 2.00 6.73 5.35
CA ILE A 323 2.71 7.77 6.11
C ILE A 323 1.93 8.06 7.39
N PHE A 324 2.58 7.91 8.53
CA PHE A 324 1.99 8.19 9.85
C PHE A 324 2.56 9.49 10.41
N GLU A 325 1.70 10.33 10.97
CA GLU A 325 2.13 11.37 11.88
C GLU A 325 2.70 10.72 13.14
N GLY A 326 3.98 10.94 13.41
CA GLY A 326 4.64 10.53 14.64
C GLY A 326 4.38 11.55 15.75
N ARG A 327 5.41 12.28 16.17
CA ARG A 327 5.32 13.29 17.23
C ARG A 327 4.23 14.35 16.95
N ALA A 328 3.39 14.61 17.95
CA ALA A 328 2.16 15.41 17.81
C ALA A 328 2.40 16.82 17.25
N GLY A 329 1.66 17.17 16.19
CA GLY A 329 1.78 18.46 15.49
C GLY A 329 2.87 18.47 14.41
N GLY A 330 3.53 17.34 14.16
CA GLY A 330 4.60 17.21 13.18
C GLY A 330 4.17 17.48 11.74
N ILE A 331 2.87 17.28 11.44
CA ILE A 331 2.26 17.68 10.16
C ILE A 331 2.45 19.18 9.98
N ASP A 332 1.73 20.01 10.72
CA ASP A 332 1.62 21.44 10.39
C ASP A 332 2.81 22.28 10.86
N LEU A 333 3.52 21.83 11.89
CA LEU A 333 4.47 22.67 12.64
C LEU A 333 5.90 22.11 12.61
N PRO A 334 6.92 22.94 12.88
CA PRO A 334 8.31 22.50 12.99
C PRO A 334 8.54 21.89 14.39
N VAL A 335 7.94 20.74 14.67
CA VAL A 335 8.06 20.06 15.97
C VAL A 335 9.48 19.49 16.13
N LYS A 336 10.12 19.78 17.25
CA LYS A 336 11.40 19.18 17.63
C LYS A 336 11.19 17.71 17.99
N GLY A 337 11.83 16.82 17.25
CA GLY A 337 11.83 15.39 17.52
C GLY A 337 12.81 14.96 18.62
N ALA A 338 12.93 13.65 18.79
CA ALA A 338 13.91 12.98 19.64
C ALA A 338 14.61 11.84 18.88
N HIS A 339 14.84 12.04 17.57
CA HIS A 339 15.27 10.99 16.65
C HIS A 339 16.76 11.04 16.30
N THR A 340 17.43 12.18 16.48
CA THR A 340 18.85 12.34 16.09
C THR A 340 19.54 13.23 17.11
N TYR A 341 20.10 12.58 18.13
CA TYR A 341 20.76 13.27 19.24
C TYR A 341 21.82 14.26 18.75
N GLY A 342 21.80 15.47 19.32
CA GLY A 342 22.67 16.58 18.95
C GLY A 342 22.20 17.41 17.74
N PHE A 343 21.17 16.98 17.00
CA PHE A 343 20.69 17.68 15.80
C PHE A 343 19.15 17.83 15.71
N ASN A 344 18.38 17.40 16.71
CA ASN A 344 16.91 17.53 16.68
C ASN A 344 16.44 18.98 16.59
N SER A 345 17.23 19.92 17.12
CA SER A 345 16.92 21.37 17.09
C SER A 345 16.96 22.00 15.69
N TYR A 346 17.27 21.23 14.65
CA TYR A 346 17.38 21.70 13.26
C TYR A 346 16.58 20.87 12.26
N SER A 347 15.96 19.78 12.68
CA SER A 347 15.59 18.71 11.75
C SER A 347 14.23 18.10 12.01
N THR A 348 13.75 17.37 11.00
CA THR A 348 12.61 16.46 11.10
C THR A 348 13.09 15.03 10.82
N GLY A 349 12.58 14.07 11.59
CA GLY A 349 12.92 12.66 11.46
C GLY A 349 11.83 11.88 10.74
N ILE A 350 12.22 11.05 9.79
CA ILE A 350 11.34 10.12 9.08
C ILE A 350 11.88 8.71 9.27
N ALA A 351 11.13 7.84 9.95
CA ALA A 351 11.52 6.44 10.17
C ALA A 351 10.79 5.49 9.23
N LEU A 352 11.53 4.70 8.46
CA LEU A 352 10.94 3.58 7.74
C LEU A 352 10.79 2.38 8.68
N LEU A 353 9.58 1.82 8.77
CA LEU A 353 9.29 0.67 9.62
C LEU A 353 9.96 -0.60 9.03
N GLY A 354 10.95 -1.13 9.74
CA GLY A 354 11.61 -2.40 9.40
C GLY A 354 13.14 -2.35 9.42
N ASP A 355 13.78 -3.51 9.50
CA ASP A 355 15.24 -3.65 9.54
C ASP A 355 15.87 -3.71 8.13
N PHE A 356 16.79 -2.79 7.85
CA PHE A 356 17.53 -2.68 6.58
C PHE A 356 19.05 -2.88 6.73
N GLU A 357 19.49 -3.31 7.91
CA GLU A 357 20.89 -3.67 8.19
C GLU A 357 21.08 -5.19 8.11
N GLY A 358 20.10 -5.97 8.58
CA GLY A 358 20.17 -7.43 8.69
C GLY A 358 21.12 -7.87 9.80
N ASP A 359 21.36 -9.18 9.92
CA ASP A 359 22.22 -9.73 10.96
C ASP A 359 23.01 -10.94 10.43
N THR A 360 24.33 -10.75 10.24
CA THR A 360 25.23 -11.80 9.77
C THR A 360 25.43 -12.93 10.77
N ALA A 361 25.25 -12.67 12.08
CA ALA A 361 25.42 -13.70 13.11
C ALA A 361 24.25 -14.68 13.13
N THR A 362 23.05 -14.23 12.76
CA THR A 362 21.85 -15.09 12.63
C THR A 362 21.56 -15.50 11.18
N GLY A 363 22.28 -14.95 10.20
CA GLY A 363 22.02 -15.15 8.78
C GLY A 363 20.78 -14.42 8.27
N LYS A 364 20.22 -13.49 9.06
CA LYS A 364 19.07 -12.66 8.68
C LYS A 364 19.51 -11.71 7.56
N PRO A 365 18.92 -11.79 6.36
CA PRO A 365 19.21 -10.83 5.30
C PRO A 365 18.70 -9.44 5.70
N ALA A 366 19.38 -8.41 5.21
CA ALA A 366 18.89 -7.05 5.32
C ALA A 366 17.64 -6.87 4.47
N GLY A 367 16.59 -6.25 5.03
CA GLY A 367 15.41 -5.87 4.27
C GLY A 367 15.77 -4.95 3.11
N LYS A 368 14.98 -4.96 2.04
CA LYS A 368 15.08 -3.99 0.95
C LYS A 368 13.92 -3.00 1.11
N PRO A 369 14.18 -1.68 1.17
CA PRO A 369 13.09 -0.71 1.19
C PRO A 369 12.34 -0.76 -0.15
N THR A 370 11.02 -0.81 -0.08
CA THR A 370 10.15 -0.81 -1.26
C THR A 370 10.16 0.56 -1.94
N THR A 371 9.82 0.61 -3.22
CA THR A 371 9.65 1.88 -3.94
C THR A 371 8.59 2.76 -3.29
N ALA A 372 7.48 2.19 -2.82
CA ALA A 372 6.42 2.90 -2.13
C ALA A 372 6.91 3.60 -0.85
N ALA A 373 7.71 2.91 -0.02
CA ALA A 373 8.29 3.50 1.19
C ALA A 373 9.29 4.62 0.87
N LEU A 374 10.16 4.42 -0.11
CA LEU A 374 11.15 5.42 -0.52
C LEU A 374 10.50 6.70 -1.07
N GLN A 375 9.50 6.56 -1.95
CA GLN A 375 8.78 7.70 -2.51
C GLN A 375 7.98 8.44 -1.43
N SER A 376 7.35 7.73 -0.50
CA SER A 376 6.59 8.32 0.61
C SER A 376 7.48 9.12 1.56
N ALA A 377 8.66 8.60 1.90
CA ALA A 377 9.67 9.34 2.67
C ALA A 377 10.23 10.56 1.91
N ALA A 378 10.35 10.48 0.57
CA ALA A 378 10.74 11.60 -0.27
C ALA A 378 9.66 12.69 -0.32
N ARG A 379 8.37 12.33 -0.40
CA ARG A 379 7.22 13.26 -0.37
C ARG A 379 7.15 13.98 0.98
N VAL A 380 7.15 13.21 2.07
CA VAL A 380 7.86 13.48 3.34
C VAL A 380 8.73 14.72 3.39
N ALA A 381 9.99 14.45 3.06
CA ALA A 381 11.08 15.39 3.08
C ALA A 381 10.80 16.63 2.20
N ALA A 382 10.30 16.43 0.98
CA ALA A 382 10.03 17.51 0.05
C ALA A 382 8.99 18.48 0.59
N TRP A 383 7.91 17.96 1.18
CA TRP A 383 6.84 18.77 1.76
C TRP A 383 7.33 19.58 2.95
N LYS A 384 8.04 18.96 3.91
CA LYS A 384 8.59 19.70 5.06
C LYS A 384 9.64 20.71 4.62
N LEU A 385 10.57 20.36 3.73
CA LEU A 385 11.56 21.31 3.22
C LEU A 385 10.92 22.46 2.42
N GLY A 386 9.84 22.18 1.68
CA GLY A 386 9.06 23.16 0.94
C GLY A 386 8.40 24.23 1.83
N GLN A 387 8.12 23.92 3.10
CA GLN A 387 7.64 24.91 4.08
C GLN A 387 8.73 25.90 4.53
N TYR A 388 10.01 25.52 4.43
CA TYR A 388 11.15 26.28 4.99
C TYR A 388 12.22 26.64 3.96
N GLY A 389 11.94 26.45 2.66
CA GLY A 389 12.85 26.80 1.57
C GLY A 389 14.09 25.90 1.44
N GLY A 390 14.02 24.67 1.93
CA GLY A 390 15.10 23.69 1.83
C GLY A 390 15.24 23.07 0.43
N ASN A 391 16.46 22.88 -0.05
CA ASN A 391 16.73 22.17 -1.30
C ASN A 391 17.02 20.67 -0.99
N PRO A 392 16.19 19.72 -1.45
CA PRO A 392 16.39 18.29 -1.19
C PRO A 392 17.75 17.74 -1.62
N LYS A 393 18.35 18.30 -2.68
CA LYS A 393 19.68 17.91 -3.19
C LYS A 393 20.82 18.78 -2.66
N GLY A 394 20.51 19.76 -1.81
CA GLY A 394 21.48 20.67 -1.23
C GLY A 394 22.29 20.05 -0.10
N THR A 395 23.22 20.83 0.43
CA THR A 395 23.94 20.54 1.67
C THR A 395 23.58 21.57 2.75
N VAL A 396 23.78 21.19 3.99
CA VAL A 396 23.56 22.02 5.18
C VAL A 396 24.72 21.87 6.14
N THR A 397 25.08 22.96 6.83
CA THR A 397 26.07 22.95 7.92
C THR A 397 25.35 23.23 9.23
N LEU A 398 25.39 22.26 10.14
CA LEU A 398 24.73 22.31 11.44
C LEU A 398 25.77 22.22 12.57
N THR A 399 25.48 22.82 13.72
CA THR A 399 26.37 22.74 14.89
C THR A 399 25.86 21.67 15.84
N ALA A 400 26.68 20.65 16.13
CA ALA A 400 26.31 19.58 17.06
C ALA A 400 26.00 20.15 18.46
N GLN A 401 24.81 19.84 18.98
CA GLN A 401 24.35 20.26 20.31
C GLN A 401 24.69 19.24 21.42
N GLY A 402 25.41 18.16 21.07
CA GLY A 402 25.86 17.14 21.99
C GLY A 402 26.95 16.27 21.35
N ASN A 403 27.61 15.44 22.15
CA ASN A 403 28.60 14.48 21.66
C ASN A 403 27.90 13.25 21.06
N THR A 404 27.95 13.09 19.74
CA THR A 404 27.19 12.05 19.01
C THR A 404 28.00 10.78 18.71
N GLY A 405 29.20 10.68 19.28
CA GLY A 405 30.22 9.69 18.90
C GLY A 405 30.89 9.97 17.54
N LYS A 406 30.22 10.72 16.65
CA LYS A 406 30.72 11.15 15.34
C LYS A 406 31.16 12.61 15.31
N TRP A 407 30.42 13.46 16.02
CA TRP A 407 30.69 14.90 16.14
C TRP A 407 30.81 15.27 17.62
N THR A 408 31.79 16.12 17.95
CA THR A 408 31.90 16.70 19.30
C THR A 408 30.95 17.87 19.44
N GLU A 409 30.38 18.09 20.62
CA GLU A 409 29.53 19.25 20.91
C GLU A 409 30.21 20.57 20.47
N GLY A 410 29.46 21.45 19.81
CA GLY A 410 29.94 22.70 19.23
C GLY A 410 30.64 22.59 17.87
N GLN A 411 30.94 21.37 17.39
CA GLN A 411 31.54 21.17 16.07
C GLN A 411 30.53 21.43 14.95
N GLN A 412 30.99 22.05 13.86
CA GLN A 412 30.21 22.18 12.62
C GLN A 412 30.28 20.89 11.79
N ALA A 413 29.12 20.37 11.42
CA ALA A 413 28.93 19.18 10.60
C ALA A 413 28.26 19.59 9.28
N THR A 414 28.94 19.36 8.15
CA THR A 414 28.36 19.57 6.81
C THR A 414 27.88 18.25 6.24
N MET A 415 26.61 18.19 5.87
CA MET A 415 25.95 16.97 5.36
C MET A 415 24.94 17.31 4.27
N SER A 416 24.32 16.29 3.67
CA SER A 416 23.20 16.51 2.74
C SER A 416 21.99 17.00 3.51
N VAL A 417 21.15 17.83 2.89
CA VAL A 417 19.89 18.28 3.52
C VAL A 417 19.00 17.09 3.89
N ILE A 418 18.96 16.06 3.04
CA ILE A 418 18.38 14.76 3.37
C ILE A 418 19.53 13.78 3.62
N SER A 419 19.71 13.38 4.88
CA SER A 419 20.82 12.56 5.35
C SER A 419 20.32 11.33 6.10
N GLY A 420 21.14 10.28 6.17
CA GLY A 420 20.83 9.13 7.01
C GLY A 420 21.20 9.42 8.46
N HIS A 421 20.57 8.77 9.42
CA HIS A 421 20.90 8.95 10.84
C HIS A 421 22.41 8.81 11.12
N ARG A 422 23.05 7.79 10.55
CA ARG A 422 24.50 7.54 10.60
C ARG A 422 25.38 8.72 10.16
N ASP A 423 24.87 9.70 9.42
CA ASP A 423 25.65 10.90 9.06
C ASP A 423 25.88 11.82 10.26
N ALA A 424 24.95 11.82 11.21
CA ALA A 424 24.93 12.67 12.40
C ALA A 424 25.32 11.94 13.69
N TYR A 425 25.03 10.64 13.80
CA TYR A 425 25.28 9.84 15.01
C TYR A 425 26.06 8.55 14.70
N ALA A 426 26.78 8.02 15.68
CA ALA A 426 27.49 6.75 15.58
C ALA A 426 26.52 5.55 15.72
N THR A 427 25.82 5.22 14.63
CA THR A 427 24.80 4.14 14.59
C THR A 427 24.84 3.38 13.25
N ALA A 428 24.26 2.18 13.22
CA ALA A 428 23.97 1.46 11.98
C ALA A 428 22.77 2.05 11.21
N CYS A 429 21.83 2.71 11.92
CA CYS A 429 20.64 3.33 11.35
C CYS A 429 20.99 4.35 10.24
N PRO A 430 20.34 4.33 9.06
CA PRO A 430 19.09 3.63 8.72
C PRO A 430 19.26 2.21 8.16
N GLY A 431 20.42 1.59 8.36
CA GLY A 431 20.77 0.30 7.77
C GLY A 431 21.35 0.42 6.36
N LYS A 432 22.19 -0.54 5.99
CA LYS A 432 22.98 -0.51 4.74
C LYS A 432 22.12 -0.40 3.48
N ASN A 433 20.99 -1.12 3.41
CA ASN A 433 20.17 -1.17 2.20
C ASN A 433 19.38 0.13 2.01
N LEU A 434 18.89 0.75 3.09
CA LEU A 434 18.19 2.04 3.03
C LEU A 434 19.16 3.21 2.86
N TYR A 435 20.32 3.18 3.50
CA TYR A 435 21.34 4.21 3.31
C TYR A 435 21.81 4.29 1.84
N ALA A 436 21.92 3.16 1.15
CA ALA A 436 22.25 3.11 -0.27
C ALA A 436 21.20 3.81 -1.18
N LYS A 437 19.98 4.04 -0.68
CA LYS A 437 18.86 4.66 -1.41
C LYS A 437 18.65 6.14 -1.09
N LEU A 438 19.49 6.77 -0.25
CA LEU A 438 19.37 8.19 0.09
C LEU A 438 19.45 9.12 -1.14
N SER A 439 20.25 8.78 -2.15
CA SER A 439 20.28 9.55 -3.41
C SER A 439 18.95 9.48 -4.15
N SER A 440 18.34 8.30 -4.23
CA SER A 440 17.02 8.11 -4.84
C SER A 440 15.92 8.91 -4.14
N ILE A 441 15.95 8.98 -2.80
CA ILE A 441 15.02 9.82 -2.01
C ILE A 441 15.21 11.30 -2.37
N ARG A 442 16.46 11.79 -2.44
CA ARG A 442 16.75 13.19 -2.81
C ARG A 442 16.31 13.53 -4.23
N ASP A 443 16.58 12.63 -5.17
CA ASP A 443 16.23 12.83 -6.58
C ASP A 443 14.72 12.90 -6.76
N PHE A 444 13.96 11.98 -6.13
CA PHE A 444 12.50 12.03 -6.16
C PHE A 444 11.95 13.27 -5.46
N ALA A 445 12.47 13.62 -4.27
CA ALA A 445 12.06 14.81 -3.51
C ALA A 445 12.32 16.12 -4.26
N ALA A 446 13.31 16.17 -5.16
CA ALA A 446 13.58 17.32 -6.03
C ALA A 446 12.82 17.28 -7.37
N GLY A 447 12.30 16.12 -7.76
CA GLY A 447 11.59 15.89 -9.02
C GLY A 447 10.08 16.20 -8.93
N PRO A 448 9.39 16.35 -10.07
CA PRO A 448 7.94 16.58 -10.11
C PRO A 448 7.12 15.54 -9.36
N GLY A 449 7.56 14.27 -9.38
CA GLY A 449 6.85 13.12 -8.78
C GLY A 449 6.57 13.24 -7.28
N ARG A 450 7.27 14.15 -6.58
CA ARG A 450 6.94 14.51 -5.19
C ARG A 450 5.49 15.00 -5.01
N ASN A 451 4.89 15.55 -6.06
CA ASN A 451 3.51 16.00 -6.04
C ASN A 451 2.56 14.98 -6.66
N SER A 452 3.03 13.90 -7.29
CA SER A 452 2.12 12.94 -7.91
C SER A 452 1.21 12.28 -6.90
N ALA A 453 -0.04 12.01 -7.28
CA ALA A 453 -0.95 11.15 -6.52
C ALA A 453 -0.29 9.80 -6.18
N ILE A 454 -0.66 9.23 -5.03
CA ILE A 454 -0.19 7.91 -4.62
C ILE A 454 -1.01 6.86 -5.37
N PRO A 455 -0.40 5.95 -6.14
CA PRO A 455 -1.12 4.80 -6.67
C PRO A 455 -1.65 3.97 -5.50
N THR A 456 -2.97 3.81 -5.43
CA THR A 456 -3.64 3.04 -4.39
C THR A 456 -4.81 2.28 -5.01
N ALA A 457 -4.99 1.05 -4.57
CA ALA A 457 -6.13 0.19 -4.88
C ALA A 457 -6.82 -0.29 -3.58
N ASP A 458 -6.52 0.37 -2.46
CA ASP A 458 -7.14 0.18 -1.15
C ASP A 458 -8.17 1.30 -0.94
N PHE A 459 -9.45 0.98 -1.18
CA PHE A 459 -10.53 1.95 -1.08
C PHE A 459 -10.86 2.28 0.37
N ASN A 460 -10.47 1.42 1.31
CA ASN A 460 -10.93 1.48 2.70
C ASN A 460 -9.83 1.94 3.68
N ARG A 461 -8.59 1.99 3.19
CA ARG A 461 -7.34 2.36 3.89
C ARG A 461 -6.98 1.45 5.05
N ASP A 462 -7.26 0.15 4.95
CA ASP A 462 -6.79 -0.84 5.93
C ASP A 462 -5.36 -1.33 5.65
N GLY A 463 -4.72 -0.86 4.57
CA GLY A 463 -3.37 -1.23 4.18
C GLY A 463 -3.31 -2.49 3.31
N ILE A 464 -4.45 -2.99 2.82
CA ILE A 464 -4.55 -4.17 1.96
C ILE A 464 -5.22 -3.77 0.64
N THR A 465 -4.69 -4.26 -0.49
CA THR A 465 -5.27 -3.96 -1.80
C THR A 465 -6.59 -4.71 -1.98
N ASP A 466 -7.59 -4.03 -2.57
CA ASP A 466 -8.91 -4.58 -2.80
C ASP A 466 -9.07 -5.07 -4.25
N LEU A 467 -9.71 -6.23 -4.44
CA LEU A 467 -9.91 -6.81 -5.78
C LEU A 467 -11.19 -6.29 -6.43
N VAL A 468 -11.12 -5.91 -7.72
CA VAL A 468 -12.31 -5.55 -8.51
C VAL A 468 -12.61 -6.60 -9.56
N ALA A 469 -13.87 -7.05 -9.60
CA ALA A 469 -14.41 -7.91 -10.64
C ALA A 469 -15.46 -7.15 -11.48
N GLY A 470 -15.17 -6.96 -12.77
CA GLY A 470 -16.10 -6.39 -13.74
C GLY A 470 -17.02 -7.47 -14.32
N LEU A 471 -18.31 -7.21 -14.37
CA LEU A 471 -19.36 -8.12 -14.87
C LEU A 471 -20.17 -7.44 -15.98
N PRO A 472 -19.57 -7.11 -17.14
CA PRO A 472 -20.22 -6.36 -18.21
C PRO A 472 -21.30 -7.16 -18.97
N ARG A 473 -21.37 -8.49 -18.78
CA ARG A 473 -22.26 -9.41 -19.52
C ARG A 473 -23.37 -9.99 -18.65
N VAL A 474 -24.02 -9.17 -17.84
CA VAL A 474 -25.29 -9.59 -17.18
C VAL A 474 -26.40 -9.77 -18.24
N ALA A 475 -27.39 -10.62 -17.96
CA ALA A 475 -28.40 -11.01 -18.95
C ALA A 475 -29.21 -9.82 -19.55
N SER A 476 -29.31 -8.69 -18.85
CA SER A 476 -29.92 -7.46 -19.34
C SER A 476 -28.99 -6.60 -20.20
N GLY A 477 -27.67 -6.82 -20.15
CA GLY A 477 -26.65 -6.03 -20.84
C GLY A 477 -26.20 -4.76 -20.11
N ASP A 478 -26.79 -4.45 -18.95
CA ASP A 478 -26.53 -3.21 -18.21
C ASP A 478 -25.13 -3.19 -17.56
N GLY A 479 -24.70 -4.35 -17.04
CA GLY A 479 -23.39 -4.56 -16.40
C GLY A 479 -23.36 -4.25 -14.90
N SER A 480 -22.28 -4.67 -14.23
CA SER A 480 -22.00 -4.32 -12.83
C SER A 480 -20.51 -4.47 -12.50
N VAL A 481 -20.08 -3.91 -11.37
CA VAL A 481 -18.75 -4.09 -10.80
C VAL A 481 -18.89 -4.52 -9.34
N THR A 482 -18.07 -5.47 -8.89
CA THR A 482 -17.99 -5.85 -7.48
C THR A 482 -16.56 -5.67 -6.97
N VAL A 483 -16.42 -4.91 -5.89
CA VAL A 483 -15.17 -4.74 -5.13
C VAL A 483 -15.20 -5.66 -3.91
N LEU A 484 -14.19 -6.51 -3.79
CA LEU A 484 -13.96 -7.40 -2.66
C LEU A 484 -12.81 -6.84 -1.81
N PRO A 485 -13.07 -6.47 -0.54
CA PRO A 485 -12.01 -6.01 0.35
C PRO A 485 -10.91 -7.05 0.50
N GLY A 486 -9.64 -6.63 0.47
CA GLY A 486 -8.50 -7.49 0.77
C GLY A 486 -8.45 -7.88 2.24
N THR A 487 -7.87 -9.05 2.56
CA THR A 487 -7.61 -9.48 3.95
C THR A 487 -6.34 -10.32 3.99
N LEU A 488 -5.79 -10.59 5.18
CA LEU A 488 -4.63 -11.49 5.33
C LEU A 488 -4.82 -12.90 4.74
N ASN A 489 -6.06 -13.31 4.45
CA ASN A 489 -6.40 -14.61 3.84
C ASN A 489 -7.01 -14.44 2.42
N GLY A 490 -6.64 -13.36 1.73
CA GLY A 490 -7.18 -12.99 0.43
C GLY A 490 -8.48 -12.20 0.50
N PRO A 491 -9.07 -11.85 -0.66
CA PRO A 491 -10.28 -11.03 -0.72
C PRO A 491 -11.48 -11.64 0.01
N THR A 492 -12.36 -10.82 0.58
CA THR A 492 -13.54 -11.29 1.31
C THR A 492 -14.85 -10.75 0.74
N ASP A 493 -15.94 -11.52 0.87
CA ASP A 493 -17.29 -11.05 0.57
C ASP A 493 -17.87 -10.17 1.69
N ALA A 494 -17.25 -10.19 2.88
CA ALA A 494 -17.60 -9.33 3.99
C ALA A 494 -17.21 -7.87 3.70
N GLY A 495 -18.19 -6.97 3.64
CA GLY A 495 -17.92 -5.57 3.29
C GLY A 495 -17.79 -5.30 1.79
N ARG A 496 -18.05 -6.30 0.94
CA ARG A 496 -18.09 -6.15 -0.53
C ARG A 496 -18.98 -4.99 -0.98
N ARG A 497 -18.58 -4.32 -2.05
CA ARG A 497 -19.34 -3.24 -2.69
C ARG A 497 -19.71 -3.65 -4.10
N THR A 498 -21.00 -3.70 -4.42
CA THR A 498 -21.48 -3.97 -5.77
C THR A 498 -22.15 -2.73 -6.33
N LEU A 499 -21.72 -2.31 -7.52
CA LEU A 499 -22.17 -1.11 -8.20
C LEU A 499 -22.72 -1.46 -9.58
N ASN A 500 -23.83 -0.84 -9.93
CA ASN A 500 -24.35 -0.72 -11.30
C ASN A 500 -24.92 0.71 -11.47
N GLN A 501 -25.45 1.03 -12.64
CA GLN A 501 -25.97 2.38 -12.92
C GLN A 501 -27.24 2.75 -12.13
N GLU A 502 -27.88 1.80 -11.45
CA GLU A 502 -29.01 2.04 -10.55
C GLU A 502 -28.56 2.21 -9.08
N SER A 503 -27.28 1.99 -8.77
CA SER A 503 -26.75 2.17 -7.42
C SER A 503 -26.76 3.65 -7.01
N PRO A 504 -26.99 3.96 -5.72
CA PRO A 504 -27.01 5.35 -5.23
C PRO A 504 -25.75 6.13 -5.59
N GLY A 505 -25.94 7.27 -6.26
CA GLY A 505 -24.86 8.19 -6.61
C GLY A 505 -24.02 7.79 -7.83
N VAL A 506 -24.29 6.65 -8.46
CA VAL A 506 -23.72 6.31 -9.77
C VAL A 506 -24.38 7.19 -10.83
N PRO A 507 -23.62 7.99 -11.60
CA PRO A 507 -24.21 8.85 -12.63
C PRO A 507 -24.64 8.06 -13.87
N GLY A 508 -25.59 8.62 -14.63
CA GLY A 508 -26.17 7.98 -15.81
C GLY A 508 -27.52 7.32 -15.52
N ARG A 509 -28.09 6.63 -16.50
CA ARG A 509 -29.28 5.78 -16.35
C ARG A 509 -28.93 4.40 -16.86
N SER A 510 -29.43 3.34 -16.21
CA SER A 510 -29.21 2.00 -16.72
C SER A 510 -30.02 1.74 -17.99
N GLU A 511 -29.34 1.34 -19.06
CA GLU A 511 -29.90 0.93 -20.34
C GLU A 511 -29.34 -0.43 -20.77
N SER A 512 -30.17 -1.19 -21.48
CA SER A 512 -29.78 -2.51 -21.98
C SER A 512 -28.67 -2.36 -23.01
N GLY A 513 -27.48 -2.88 -22.69
CA GLY A 513 -26.31 -2.86 -23.56
C GLY A 513 -25.19 -1.92 -23.13
N ASP A 514 -25.38 -1.17 -22.03
CA ASP A 514 -24.38 -0.23 -21.49
C ASP A 514 -23.04 -0.89 -21.15
N ALA A 515 -23.10 -2.15 -20.72
CA ALA A 515 -21.95 -2.95 -20.35
C ALA A 515 -21.07 -2.28 -19.28
N PHE A 516 -21.70 -1.71 -18.24
CA PHE A 516 -21.03 -1.15 -17.08
C PHE A 516 -20.04 -2.14 -16.47
N GLY A 517 -18.80 -1.71 -16.24
CA GLY A 517 -17.73 -2.58 -15.76
C GLY A 517 -16.99 -3.33 -16.87
N THR A 518 -17.07 -2.86 -18.13
CA THR A 518 -16.26 -3.42 -19.23
C THR A 518 -14.76 -3.22 -18.99
N SER A 519 -14.39 -2.10 -18.35
CA SER A 519 -13.04 -1.85 -17.88
C SER A 519 -13.09 -1.08 -16.55
N SER A 520 -12.06 -1.24 -15.72
CA SER A 520 -11.95 -0.53 -14.45
C SER A 520 -10.49 -0.26 -14.07
N ALA A 521 -10.28 0.81 -13.31
CA ALA A 521 -8.98 1.22 -12.77
C ALA A 521 -9.16 1.93 -11.43
N TYR A 522 -8.15 1.84 -10.56
CA TYR A 522 -8.10 2.62 -9.33
C TYR A 522 -7.21 3.85 -9.45
N GLY A 523 -7.57 4.90 -8.72
CA GLY A 523 -6.70 6.06 -8.46
C GLY A 523 -7.35 7.02 -7.47
N ASP A 524 -6.55 7.81 -6.76
CA ASP A 524 -7.08 8.90 -5.91
C ASP A 524 -7.44 10.11 -6.79
N VAL A 525 -8.57 10.03 -7.48
CA VAL A 525 -8.98 11.04 -8.47
C VAL A 525 -9.40 12.33 -7.79
N ASN A 526 -9.93 12.28 -6.57
CA ASN A 526 -10.41 13.47 -5.86
C ASN A 526 -9.35 14.13 -4.95
N GLY A 527 -8.28 13.42 -4.59
CA GLY A 527 -7.17 13.89 -3.74
C GLY A 527 -7.40 13.74 -2.24
N ASP A 528 -8.37 12.93 -1.80
CA ASP A 528 -8.60 12.59 -0.39
C ASP A 528 -7.75 11.39 0.07
N GLY A 529 -7.16 10.71 -0.91
CA GLY A 529 -6.26 9.57 -0.87
C GLY A 529 -6.88 8.24 -0.49
N TYR A 530 -8.20 8.13 -0.45
CA TYR A 530 -8.85 6.83 -0.64
C TYR A 530 -8.77 6.46 -2.13
N ALA A 531 -8.73 5.17 -2.45
CA ALA A 531 -8.83 4.76 -3.84
C ALA A 531 -10.24 5.06 -4.39
N ASP A 532 -10.30 5.79 -5.50
CA ASP A 532 -11.52 5.98 -6.28
C ASP A 532 -11.56 4.96 -7.41
N LEU A 533 -12.77 4.54 -7.78
CA LEU A 533 -12.99 3.53 -8.81
C LEU A 533 -13.44 4.17 -10.12
N VAL A 534 -12.61 4.05 -11.15
CA VAL A 534 -12.93 4.44 -12.53
C VAL A 534 -13.55 3.24 -13.24
N ILE A 535 -14.68 3.43 -13.91
CA ILE A 535 -15.49 2.38 -14.54
C ILE A 535 -15.87 2.81 -15.95
N GLY A 536 -15.56 1.97 -16.93
CA GLY A 536 -15.94 2.15 -18.32
C GLY A 536 -17.35 1.63 -18.63
N VAL A 537 -18.11 2.41 -19.40
CA VAL A 537 -19.51 2.12 -19.79
C VAL A 537 -19.66 2.34 -21.31
N PRO A 538 -19.09 1.46 -22.15
CA PRO A 538 -18.95 1.72 -23.58
C PRO A 538 -20.27 1.69 -24.38
N GLY A 539 -21.35 1.15 -23.83
CA GLY A 539 -22.67 1.18 -24.45
C GLY A 539 -23.51 2.43 -24.13
N GLU A 540 -23.08 3.26 -23.19
CA GLU A 540 -23.89 4.39 -22.67
C GLU A 540 -24.32 5.36 -23.78
N ASN A 541 -25.58 5.80 -23.67
CA ASN A 541 -26.16 6.87 -24.48
C ASN A 541 -26.48 8.08 -23.59
N GLU A 542 -25.85 9.24 -23.86
CA GLU A 542 -26.24 10.46 -23.13
C GLU A 542 -27.65 10.94 -23.53
N LEU A 543 -28.04 10.68 -24.79
CA LEU A 543 -29.32 11.07 -25.37
C LEU A 543 -29.90 9.90 -26.17
N ALA A 544 -31.24 9.77 -26.19
CA ALA A 544 -31.93 8.70 -26.93
C ALA A 544 -31.67 8.68 -28.46
N SER A 545 -31.13 9.76 -29.03
CA SER A 545 -30.73 9.83 -30.44
C SER A 545 -29.28 9.37 -30.70
N GLN A 546 -28.52 9.15 -29.63
CA GLN A 546 -27.16 8.62 -29.65
C GLN A 546 -27.20 7.11 -29.47
N VAL A 547 -26.26 6.41 -30.10
CA VAL A 547 -26.13 4.95 -29.99
C VAL A 547 -24.69 4.62 -29.67
N ASP A 548 -24.44 3.94 -28.56
CA ASP A 548 -23.15 3.43 -28.10
C ASP A 548 -22.04 4.49 -28.14
N THR A 549 -22.34 5.71 -27.68
CA THR A 549 -21.33 6.77 -27.58
C THR A 549 -20.31 6.46 -26.47
N GLY A 550 -20.77 5.81 -25.41
CA GLY A 550 -20.00 5.39 -24.26
C GLY A 550 -19.73 6.51 -23.27
N SER A 551 -19.41 6.14 -22.03
CA SER A 551 -19.04 7.04 -20.95
C SER A 551 -18.02 6.42 -20.00
N VAL A 552 -17.51 7.23 -19.08
CA VAL A 552 -16.70 6.77 -17.94
C VAL A 552 -17.31 7.33 -16.66
N SER A 553 -17.53 6.45 -15.68
CA SER A 553 -17.96 6.79 -14.32
C SER A 553 -16.77 6.72 -13.36
N VAL A 554 -16.65 7.69 -12.45
CA VAL A 554 -15.66 7.74 -11.38
C VAL A 554 -16.41 7.79 -10.06
N MET A 555 -16.24 6.75 -9.24
CA MET A 555 -16.91 6.58 -7.95
C MET A 555 -15.93 6.82 -6.82
N TYR A 556 -16.24 7.75 -5.93
CA TYR A 556 -15.33 8.17 -4.86
C TYR A 556 -15.34 7.21 -3.67
N GLY A 557 -14.16 6.80 -3.23
CA GLY A 557 -13.97 5.97 -2.03
C GLY A 557 -14.33 6.74 -0.74
N PRO A 558 -14.46 6.06 0.42
CA PRO A 558 -14.51 4.61 0.60
C PRO A 558 -15.92 4.00 0.38
N ALA A 559 -16.96 4.83 0.26
CA ALA A 559 -18.34 4.36 0.23
C ALA A 559 -18.86 4.04 -1.18
N PHE A 560 -18.28 4.66 -2.21
CA PHE A 560 -18.74 4.61 -3.60
C PHE A 560 -20.21 5.05 -3.80
N THR A 561 -20.70 5.95 -2.94
CA THR A 561 -22.06 6.52 -3.01
C THR A 561 -22.11 7.91 -3.63
N THR A 562 -20.97 8.43 -4.06
CA THR A 562 -20.82 9.72 -4.73
C THR A 562 -19.84 9.56 -5.87
N GLY A 563 -20.06 10.25 -6.98
CA GLY A 563 -19.19 10.14 -8.14
C GLY A 563 -19.51 11.16 -9.21
N LYS A 564 -18.79 11.05 -10.32
CA LYS A 564 -19.00 11.84 -11.54
C LYS A 564 -18.88 10.94 -12.77
N ALA A 565 -19.56 11.30 -13.84
CA ALA A 565 -19.33 10.69 -15.14
C ALA A 565 -18.97 11.76 -16.15
N TYR A 566 -18.23 11.36 -17.18
CA TYR A 566 -17.93 12.22 -18.32
C TYR A 566 -18.10 11.45 -19.63
N TRP A 567 -18.35 12.23 -20.68
CA TRP A 567 -18.56 11.77 -22.06
C TRP A 567 -17.56 12.48 -22.98
N THR A 568 -17.50 12.04 -24.24
CA THR A 568 -16.75 12.76 -25.28
C THR A 568 -17.38 14.13 -25.54
N ASP A 569 -16.61 15.13 -25.98
CA ASP A 569 -17.17 16.46 -26.25
C ASP A 569 -18.31 16.37 -27.28
N ALA A 570 -19.43 17.03 -26.99
CA ALA A 570 -20.62 17.00 -27.85
C ALA A 570 -20.34 17.42 -29.30
N ALA A 571 -19.30 18.24 -29.53
CA ALA A 571 -18.90 18.69 -30.86
C ALA A 571 -18.19 17.62 -31.72
N VAL A 572 -17.59 16.59 -31.10
CA VAL A 572 -16.87 15.52 -31.80
C VAL A 572 -17.49 14.14 -31.65
N ARG A 573 -18.52 14.02 -30.81
CA ARG A 573 -19.18 12.76 -30.48
C ARG A 573 -19.84 12.12 -31.70
N THR A 574 -19.62 10.81 -31.86
CA THR A 574 -20.23 10.02 -32.94
C THR A 574 -20.85 8.73 -32.40
N ASN A 575 -21.85 8.21 -33.10
CA ASN A 575 -22.45 6.91 -32.74
C ASN A 575 -21.43 5.78 -32.90
N GLY A 576 -21.41 4.85 -31.94
CA GLY A 576 -20.49 3.73 -31.91
C GLY A 576 -19.05 4.11 -31.55
N GLU A 577 -18.84 5.28 -30.93
CA GLU A 577 -17.52 5.71 -30.45
C GLU A 577 -17.01 4.78 -29.32
N LYS A 578 -17.91 4.36 -28.41
CA LYS A 578 -17.66 3.41 -27.31
C LYS A 578 -16.59 3.86 -26.30
N LEU A 579 -16.66 5.13 -25.87
CA LEU A 579 -15.81 5.65 -24.79
C LEU A 579 -15.92 4.78 -23.54
N GLY A 580 -14.80 4.52 -22.87
CA GLY A 580 -14.77 3.65 -21.69
C GLY A 580 -14.59 2.17 -22.02
N THR A 581 -14.30 1.82 -23.29
CA THR A 581 -13.85 0.46 -23.62
C THR A 581 -12.56 0.10 -22.87
N THR A 582 -11.70 1.09 -22.66
CA THR A 582 -10.49 0.99 -21.84
C THR A 582 -10.43 2.20 -20.94
N VAL A 583 -10.10 1.99 -19.66
CA VAL A 583 -9.76 3.05 -18.71
C VAL A 583 -8.44 2.71 -18.02
N ALA A 584 -7.71 3.75 -17.63
CA ALA A 584 -6.55 3.67 -16.73
C ALA A 584 -6.49 4.95 -15.90
N ALA A 585 -5.77 4.93 -14.79
CA ALA A 585 -5.61 6.11 -13.94
C ALA A 585 -4.14 6.32 -13.55
N GLY A 586 -3.77 7.59 -13.40
CA GLY A 586 -2.43 8.02 -13.02
C GLY A 586 -2.36 9.54 -13.01
N ASP A 587 -1.47 10.11 -12.22
CA ASP A 587 -1.29 11.55 -12.17
C ASP A 587 -0.36 12.01 -13.30
N PHE A 588 -0.95 12.48 -14.41
CA PHE A 588 -0.22 12.83 -15.63
C PHE A 588 0.35 14.25 -15.61
N ASN A 589 -0.04 15.06 -14.62
CA ASN A 589 0.33 16.47 -14.48
C ASN A 589 1.10 16.79 -13.17
N ALA A 590 1.24 15.80 -12.29
CA ALA A 590 1.81 15.87 -10.94
C ALA A 590 1.17 16.94 -10.05
N ASP A 591 -0.16 17.01 -10.01
CA ASP A 591 -0.92 17.95 -9.19
C ASP A 591 -1.39 17.38 -7.83
N GLY A 592 -1.19 16.08 -7.60
CA GLY A 592 -1.58 15.39 -6.38
C GLY A 592 -2.85 14.57 -6.52
N LYS A 593 -3.48 14.58 -7.69
CA LYS A 593 -4.69 13.83 -7.99
C LYS A 593 -4.45 12.91 -9.18
N ALA A 594 -5.04 11.73 -9.14
CA ALA A 594 -5.02 10.85 -10.29
C ALA A 594 -5.91 11.43 -11.40
N ASP A 595 -5.38 11.47 -12.61
CA ASP A 595 -6.15 11.73 -13.81
C ASP A 595 -6.71 10.42 -14.37
N VAL A 596 -7.73 10.53 -15.22
CA VAL A 596 -8.38 9.38 -15.87
C VAL A 596 -8.06 9.33 -17.36
N PHE A 597 -7.38 8.27 -17.79
CA PHE A 597 -7.19 7.96 -19.20
C PHE A 597 -8.29 7.04 -19.73
N SER A 598 -8.76 7.28 -20.96
CA SER A 598 -9.80 6.45 -21.58
C SER A 598 -9.64 6.34 -23.09
N VAL A 599 -10.08 5.21 -23.65
CA VAL A 599 -10.06 4.93 -25.10
C VAL A 599 -11.47 4.70 -25.60
N ALA A 600 -11.78 5.24 -26.78
CA ALA A 600 -12.96 4.93 -27.56
C ALA A 600 -12.52 4.34 -28.91
N PRO A 601 -12.79 3.05 -29.17
CA PRO A 601 -12.26 2.32 -30.32
C PRO A 601 -13.02 2.56 -31.62
N GLY A 602 -14.11 3.34 -31.60
CA GLY A 602 -15.00 3.57 -32.74
C GLY A 602 -14.37 4.31 -33.92
N VAL A 603 -15.19 5.00 -34.70
CA VAL A 603 -14.73 5.69 -35.93
C VAL A 603 -14.82 7.21 -35.76
N PRO A 604 -13.68 7.91 -35.62
CA PRO A 604 -12.31 7.41 -35.56
C PRO A 604 -11.89 6.95 -34.14
N GLY A 605 -10.91 6.05 -34.04
CA GLY A 605 -10.37 5.62 -32.76
C GLY A 605 -9.62 6.75 -32.05
N ARG A 606 -9.96 7.01 -30.79
CA ARG A 606 -9.48 8.16 -29.99
C ARG A 606 -9.09 7.78 -28.57
N TRP A 607 -8.32 8.66 -27.95
CA TRP A 607 -8.01 8.65 -26.53
C TRP A 607 -8.40 9.98 -25.87
N TRP A 608 -8.69 9.93 -24.56
CA TRP A 608 -8.96 11.07 -23.69
C TRP A 608 -8.18 10.94 -22.38
N ALA A 609 -7.83 12.08 -21.80
CA ALA A 609 -7.26 12.22 -20.47
C ALA A 609 -8.05 13.30 -19.73
N TYR A 610 -8.82 12.90 -18.73
CA TYR A 610 -9.67 13.75 -17.91
C TYR A 610 -8.95 14.12 -16.61
N ASP A 611 -8.72 15.41 -16.42
CA ASP A 611 -8.16 16.00 -15.20
C ASP A 611 -9.30 16.49 -14.30
N SER A 612 -9.36 15.96 -13.08
CA SER A 612 -10.44 16.25 -12.12
C SER A 612 -10.32 17.63 -11.47
N ALA A 613 -9.11 18.18 -11.38
CA ALA A 613 -8.82 19.49 -10.83
C ALA A 613 -9.16 20.60 -11.83
N GLY A 614 -8.81 20.39 -13.10
CA GLY A 614 -9.08 21.32 -14.19
C GLY A 614 -10.49 21.21 -14.79
N GLY A 615 -11.12 20.03 -14.67
CA GLY A 615 -12.39 19.72 -15.34
C GLY A 615 -12.28 19.69 -16.88
N THR A 616 -11.06 19.59 -17.40
CA THR A 616 -10.76 19.61 -18.84
C THR A 616 -10.27 18.25 -19.30
N ALA A 617 -10.83 17.74 -20.40
CA ALA A 617 -10.32 16.55 -21.07
C ALA A 617 -9.37 16.93 -22.22
N LYS A 618 -8.15 16.41 -22.19
CA LYS A 618 -7.26 16.41 -23.36
C LYS A 618 -7.57 15.20 -24.21
N SER A 619 -7.64 15.34 -25.53
CA SER A 619 -7.98 14.23 -26.41
C SER A 619 -7.13 14.22 -27.68
N GLY A 620 -7.09 13.06 -28.33
CA GLY A 620 -6.37 12.88 -29.59
C GLY A 620 -6.76 11.60 -30.32
N LEU A 621 -6.28 11.48 -31.55
CA LEU A 621 -6.41 10.24 -32.33
C LEU A 621 -5.38 9.21 -31.86
N LEU A 622 -5.73 7.92 -31.93
CA LEU A 622 -4.81 6.82 -31.64
C LEU A 622 -3.65 6.75 -32.65
N ASN A 623 -3.87 7.21 -33.88
CA ASN A 623 -2.85 7.33 -34.92
C ASN A 623 -2.73 8.78 -35.41
N THR A 624 -1.68 9.09 -36.18
CA THR A 624 -1.49 10.45 -36.74
C THR A 624 -2.60 10.87 -37.71
N ALA A 625 -3.29 9.90 -38.32
CA ALA A 625 -4.48 10.09 -39.12
C ALA A 625 -5.64 9.25 -38.57
N ALA A 626 -6.86 9.73 -38.78
CA ALA A 626 -8.07 9.02 -38.42
C ALA A 626 -8.18 7.69 -39.20
N TYR A 627 -8.46 6.61 -38.50
CA TYR A 627 -8.82 5.34 -39.13
C TYR A 627 -10.23 5.43 -39.73
N THR A 628 -10.42 4.73 -40.86
CA THR A 628 -11.72 4.62 -41.54
C THR A 628 -12.58 3.47 -41.04
N GLY A 629 -12.05 2.67 -40.10
CA GLY A 629 -12.75 1.58 -39.41
C GLY A 629 -12.38 1.56 -37.93
N PRO A 630 -13.16 0.83 -37.11
CA PRO A 630 -12.90 0.73 -35.68
C PRO A 630 -11.58 0.00 -35.42
N VAL A 631 -10.94 0.30 -34.30
CA VAL A 631 -9.80 -0.47 -33.79
C VAL A 631 -10.29 -1.58 -32.86
N ALA A 632 -9.48 -2.63 -32.71
CA ALA A 632 -9.79 -3.74 -31.81
C ALA A 632 -8.74 -3.85 -30.69
N TYR A 633 -9.09 -4.57 -29.62
CA TYR A 633 -8.19 -4.91 -28.52
C TYR A 633 -7.48 -3.69 -27.92
N ALA A 634 -8.23 -2.61 -27.67
CA ALA A 634 -7.67 -1.47 -26.95
C ALA A 634 -7.37 -1.89 -25.49
N ALA A 635 -6.14 -1.62 -25.03
CA ALA A 635 -5.72 -1.79 -23.65
C ALA A 635 -4.72 -0.68 -23.31
N ALA A 636 -4.65 -0.29 -22.03
CA ALA A 636 -3.76 0.75 -21.57
C ALA A 636 -3.13 0.36 -20.24
N ALA A 637 -1.89 0.80 -20.03
CA ALA A 637 -1.20 0.71 -18.75
C ALA A 637 -0.52 2.05 -18.43
N THR A 638 -0.50 2.41 -17.15
CA THR A 638 0.12 3.63 -16.64
C THR A 638 1.42 3.31 -15.93
N GLY A 639 2.37 4.24 -15.98
CA GLY A 639 3.66 4.10 -15.31
C GLY A 639 4.57 5.27 -15.64
N ASP A 640 5.57 5.54 -14.81
CA ASP A 640 6.60 6.52 -15.18
C ASP A 640 7.71 5.78 -15.94
N PHE A 641 7.56 5.65 -17.26
CA PHE A 641 8.50 4.91 -18.12
C PHE A 641 9.83 5.64 -18.32
N ASN A 642 9.88 6.92 -17.92
CA ASN A 642 10.99 7.80 -18.22
C ASN A 642 11.63 8.48 -16.99
N LYS A 643 11.05 8.25 -15.81
CA LYS A 643 11.47 8.73 -14.50
C LYS A 643 11.53 10.25 -14.38
N ASP A 644 10.62 10.96 -15.07
CA ASP A 644 10.50 12.41 -14.93
C ASP A 644 9.49 12.85 -13.88
N GLY A 645 8.87 11.90 -13.19
CA GLY A 645 7.95 12.15 -12.09
C GLY A 645 6.53 12.49 -12.55
N TYR A 646 6.18 12.20 -13.80
CA TYR A 646 4.80 12.21 -14.26
C TYR A 646 4.41 10.78 -14.64
N ALA A 647 3.17 10.39 -14.38
CA ALA A 647 2.67 9.15 -14.97
C ALA A 647 2.58 9.32 -16.50
N ASP A 648 2.98 8.29 -17.22
CA ASP A 648 2.82 8.14 -18.66
C ASP A 648 1.70 7.11 -18.95
N VAL A 649 1.30 7.01 -20.21
CA VAL A 649 0.37 5.96 -20.68
C VAL A 649 0.95 5.24 -21.89
N ALA A 650 0.97 3.91 -21.81
CA ALA A 650 1.13 3.03 -22.97
C ALA A 650 -0.25 2.52 -23.41
N VAL A 651 -0.53 2.55 -24.71
CA VAL A 651 -1.81 2.10 -25.28
C VAL A 651 -1.54 1.12 -26.40
N ASN A 652 -2.07 -0.09 -26.33
CA ASN A 652 -2.09 -0.99 -27.47
C ASN A 652 -3.44 -0.96 -28.18
N PHE A 653 -3.43 -1.23 -29.48
CA PHE A 653 -4.65 -1.48 -30.25
C PHE A 653 -4.29 -2.18 -31.56
N ARG A 654 -5.22 -2.95 -32.12
CA ARG A 654 -5.13 -3.49 -33.47
C ARG A 654 -5.84 -2.56 -34.45
N ASP A 655 -5.11 -2.11 -35.46
CA ASP A 655 -5.65 -1.23 -36.48
C ASP A 655 -6.57 -1.98 -37.47
N PRO A 656 -7.34 -1.27 -38.32
CA PRO A 656 -8.23 -1.92 -39.31
C PRO A 656 -7.50 -2.76 -40.37
N SER A 657 -6.18 -2.62 -40.52
CA SER A 657 -5.37 -3.48 -41.39
C SER A 657 -4.95 -4.78 -40.71
N GLY A 658 -5.32 -4.97 -39.44
CA GLY A 658 -5.02 -6.14 -38.65
C GLY A 658 -3.66 -6.07 -37.96
N ILE A 659 -2.98 -4.93 -37.93
CA ILE A 659 -1.65 -4.82 -37.33
C ILE A 659 -1.76 -4.22 -35.92
N SER A 660 -1.22 -4.91 -34.91
CA SER A 660 -1.16 -4.42 -33.53
C SER A 660 -0.10 -3.32 -33.35
N ARG A 661 -0.51 -2.17 -32.82
CA ARG A 661 0.34 -1.01 -32.51
C ARG A 661 0.46 -0.80 -31.01
N LEU A 662 1.55 -0.15 -30.64
CA LEU A 662 1.80 0.35 -29.30
C LEU A 662 2.08 1.86 -29.38
N LEU A 663 1.24 2.66 -28.73
CA LEU A 663 1.33 4.11 -28.62
C LEU A 663 1.86 4.48 -27.24
N TRP A 664 2.81 5.41 -27.18
CA TRP A 664 3.24 6.02 -25.93
C TRP A 664 2.80 7.49 -25.87
N LEU A 665 2.18 7.85 -24.74
CA LEU A 665 1.83 9.19 -24.32
C LEU A 665 2.63 9.52 -23.06
N LYS A 666 3.37 10.62 -23.08
CA LYS A 666 4.22 11.06 -21.98
C LYS A 666 3.51 12.09 -21.11
N GLY A 667 3.57 11.95 -19.79
CA GLY A 667 3.11 12.94 -18.82
C GLY A 667 3.93 14.22 -18.85
N SER A 668 3.35 15.31 -18.34
CA SER A 668 4.02 16.61 -18.21
C SER A 668 3.19 17.50 -17.30
N ALA A 669 3.74 18.62 -16.83
CA ALA A 669 2.96 19.64 -16.12
C ALA A 669 1.73 20.19 -16.89
N SER A 670 1.58 19.86 -18.18
CA SER A 670 0.41 20.20 -19.01
C SER A 670 -0.49 18.99 -19.36
N GLY A 671 -0.35 17.89 -18.60
CA GLY A 671 -0.95 16.59 -18.85
C GLY A 671 -0.29 15.81 -20.00
N LEU A 672 -0.96 14.74 -20.45
CA LEU A 672 -0.43 13.79 -21.43
C LEU A 672 -0.10 14.39 -22.79
N GLN A 673 1.02 14.00 -23.37
CA GLN A 673 1.48 14.43 -24.69
C GLN A 673 1.78 13.21 -25.57
N ARG A 674 1.32 13.23 -26.82
CA ARG A 674 1.58 12.14 -27.76
C ARG A 674 3.06 12.11 -28.17
N VAL A 675 3.76 11.02 -27.85
CA VAL A 675 5.11 10.78 -28.36
C VAL A 675 5.02 10.11 -29.73
N GLY A 676 4.40 8.93 -29.80
CA GLY A 676 4.26 8.23 -31.07
C GLY A 676 3.97 6.74 -30.95
N ILE A 677 3.80 6.11 -32.12
CA ILE A 677 3.73 4.66 -32.23
C ILE A 677 5.17 4.12 -32.13
N LEU A 678 5.40 3.24 -31.16
CA LEU A 678 6.70 2.64 -30.92
C LEU A 678 7.01 1.59 -31.99
N ASP A 679 8.31 1.33 -32.22
CA ASP A 679 8.79 0.21 -33.02
C ASP A 679 8.76 -1.11 -32.23
N ALA A 680 7.64 -1.34 -31.55
CA ALA A 680 7.27 -2.56 -30.84
C ALA A 680 5.84 -2.92 -31.20
N ARG A 681 5.56 -4.22 -31.32
CA ARG A 681 4.21 -4.69 -31.62
C ARG A 681 3.33 -4.56 -30.38
N GLY A 682 2.10 -4.12 -30.58
CA GLY A 682 1.07 -4.23 -29.53
C GLY A 682 0.57 -5.68 -29.38
N GLY A 683 -0.43 -5.88 -28.52
CA GLY A 683 -1.04 -7.17 -28.27
C GLY A 683 -2.53 -7.04 -27.95
N ARG A 684 -2.98 -7.77 -26.93
CA ARG A 684 -4.35 -7.67 -26.39
C ARG A 684 -4.41 -7.16 -24.97
N SER A 685 -3.32 -7.29 -24.20
CA SER A 685 -3.24 -6.91 -22.80
C SER A 685 -1.92 -6.18 -22.50
N LEU A 686 -1.95 -5.26 -21.54
CA LEU A 686 -0.80 -4.49 -21.08
C LEU A 686 -0.75 -4.47 -19.55
N ALA A 687 0.47 -4.50 -19.01
CA ALA A 687 0.74 -4.23 -17.60
C ALA A 687 2.11 -3.55 -17.46
N ALA A 688 2.30 -2.78 -16.41
CA ALA A 688 3.50 -1.98 -16.20
C ALA A 688 4.11 -2.23 -14.81
N GLY A 689 5.44 -2.23 -14.74
CA GLY A 689 6.20 -2.39 -13.49
C GLY A 689 7.70 -2.48 -13.77
N ASP A 690 8.53 -2.30 -12.75
CA ASP A 690 9.99 -2.34 -12.88
C ASP A 690 10.49 -3.80 -12.89
N ILE A 691 10.44 -4.44 -14.05
CA ILE A 691 10.69 -5.88 -14.23
C ILE A 691 12.20 -6.17 -14.17
N ASN A 692 13.03 -5.19 -14.54
CA ASN A 692 14.49 -5.30 -14.51
C ASN A 692 15.16 -4.66 -13.28
N GLY A 693 14.41 -3.98 -12.41
CA GLY A 693 14.91 -3.39 -11.16
C GLY A 693 15.84 -2.19 -11.37
N ASP A 694 15.81 -1.55 -12.53
CA ASP A 694 16.66 -0.38 -12.86
C ASP A 694 16.05 0.96 -12.40
N GLY A 695 14.81 0.91 -11.91
CA GLY A 695 14.06 2.04 -11.40
C GLY A 695 13.37 2.87 -12.47
N TYR A 696 13.27 2.40 -13.72
CA TYR A 696 12.32 2.85 -14.72
C TYR A 696 11.16 1.84 -14.77
N THR A 697 9.94 2.33 -15.03
CA THR A 697 8.83 1.39 -15.25
C THR A 697 9.03 0.70 -16.61
N ASP A 698 8.86 -0.62 -16.67
CA ASP A 698 8.82 -1.40 -17.91
C ASP A 698 7.36 -1.72 -18.30
N LEU A 699 7.16 -2.18 -19.53
CA LEU A 699 5.85 -2.57 -20.06
C LEU A 699 5.85 -4.03 -20.52
N ALA A 700 5.00 -4.86 -19.92
CA ALA A 700 4.66 -6.18 -20.42
C ALA A 700 3.49 -6.09 -21.43
N VAL A 701 3.66 -6.70 -22.60
CA VAL A 701 2.68 -6.75 -23.68
C VAL A 701 2.29 -8.21 -23.93
N GLY A 702 1.03 -8.57 -23.68
CA GLY A 702 0.50 -9.91 -23.90
C GLY A 702 -0.01 -10.09 -25.34
N GLN A 703 0.48 -11.12 -26.02
CA GLN A 703 0.34 -11.34 -27.46
C GLN A 703 -0.08 -12.79 -27.75
N PRO A 704 -1.36 -13.14 -27.53
CA PRO A 704 -1.86 -14.50 -27.65
C PRO A 704 -1.74 -15.11 -29.06
N SER A 705 -1.64 -14.29 -30.11
CA SER A 705 -1.42 -14.78 -31.47
C SER A 705 -0.02 -14.47 -32.00
N ALA A 706 0.56 -15.42 -32.75
CA ALA A 706 1.78 -15.23 -33.54
C ALA A 706 1.70 -14.00 -34.49
N THR A 707 0.49 -13.64 -34.96
CA THR A 707 0.29 -12.44 -35.80
C THR A 707 0.46 -11.13 -35.04
N GLU A 708 0.35 -11.16 -33.71
CA GLU A 708 0.50 -10.02 -32.80
C GLU A 708 1.96 -9.90 -32.39
N SER A 709 2.54 -11.00 -31.89
CA SER A 709 3.93 -11.05 -31.43
C SER A 709 4.95 -10.93 -32.56
N GLY A 710 4.59 -11.38 -33.77
CA GLY A 710 5.52 -11.54 -34.87
C GLY A 710 6.50 -12.70 -34.68
N THR A 711 6.26 -13.57 -33.68
CA THR A 711 7.02 -14.80 -33.46
C THR A 711 6.51 -15.91 -34.39
N THR A 712 7.32 -16.94 -34.62
CA THR A 712 6.90 -18.18 -35.29
C THR A 712 6.47 -19.27 -34.30
N ALA A 713 6.60 -19.00 -33.00
CA ALA A 713 6.22 -19.92 -31.95
C ALA A 713 4.70 -20.07 -31.88
N LYS A 714 4.24 -21.24 -31.46
CA LYS A 714 2.85 -21.49 -31.15
C LYS A 714 2.57 -21.03 -29.72
N GLY A 715 1.31 -21.00 -29.32
CA GLY A 715 0.90 -20.76 -27.94
C GLY A 715 0.76 -19.30 -27.56
N GLY A 716 1.32 -18.34 -28.31
CA GLY A 716 1.31 -16.92 -27.96
C GLY A 716 2.63 -16.48 -27.31
N ALA A 717 2.68 -15.25 -26.80
CA ALA A 717 3.89 -14.67 -26.23
C ALA A 717 3.60 -13.50 -25.27
N VAL A 718 4.61 -13.17 -24.47
CA VAL A 718 4.73 -11.92 -23.73
C VAL A 718 6.01 -11.22 -24.16
N THR A 719 5.90 -9.94 -24.54
CA THR A 719 7.06 -9.07 -24.80
C THR A 719 7.18 -8.01 -23.71
N VAL A 720 8.35 -7.91 -23.08
CA VAL A 720 8.72 -6.80 -22.19
C VAL A 720 9.45 -5.72 -23.00
N VAL A 721 8.89 -4.52 -23.00
CA VAL A 721 9.46 -3.29 -23.57
C VAL A 721 10.01 -2.46 -22.41
N LEU A 722 11.31 -2.15 -22.47
CA LEU A 722 12.00 -1.55 -21.32
C LEU A 722 11.76 -0.05 -21.22
N GLY A 723 11.65 0.45 -19.99
CA GLY A 723 11.76 1.86 -19.66
C GLY A 723 13.19 2.38 -19.83
N SER A 724 13.35 3.69 -19.92
CA SER A 724 14.67 4.33 -19.99
C SER A 724 14.56 5.81 -19.70
N SER A 725 15.69 6.52 -19.55
CA SER A 725 15.68 7.99 -19.45
C SER A 725 14.98 8.73 -20.60
N THR A 726 14.73 8.06 -21.75
CA THR A 726 13.99 8.60 -22.89
C THR A 726 12.59 7.99 -23.05
N GLY A 727 12.14 7.20 -22.07
CA GLY A 727 10.90 6.42 -22.07
C GLY A 727 11.03 5.03 -22.68
N LEU A 728 9.90 4.48 -23.13
CA LEU A 728 9.81 3.12 -23.66
C LEU A 728 10.70 2.94 -24.90
N THR A 729 11.55 1.92 -24.87
CA THR A 729 12.45 1.58 -25.98
C THR A 729 12.23 0.14 -26.47
N SER A 730 12.16 -0.03 -27.80
CA SER A 730 12.12 -1.36 -28.41
C SER A 730 13.48 -2.05 -28.44
N THR A 731 14.57 -1.31 -28.17
CA THR A 731 15.92 -1.87 -28.11
C THR A 731 16.08 -2.66 -26.83
N GLY A 732 16.53 -3.91 -26.95
CA GLY A 732 16.69 -4.80 -25.79
C GLY A 732 15.38 -5.39 -25.26
N ARG A 733 14.26 -5.24 -26.00
CA ARG A 733 13.00 -5.90 -25.64
C ARG A 733 13.17 -7.40 -25.51
N ILE A 734 12.48 -8.00 -24.56
CA ILE A 734 12.58 -9.42 -24.23
C ILE A 734 11.26 -10.07 -24.64
N THR A 735 11.29 -11.20 -25.34
CA THR A 735 10.07 -11.91 -25.74
C THR A 735 10.17 -13.36 -25.31
N LEU A 736 9.20 -13.80 -24.52
CA LEU A 736 9.04 -15.18 -24.08
C LEU A 736 7.74 -15.74 -24.64
N HIS A 737 7.78 -16.99 -25.07
CA HIS A 737 6.65 -17.80 -25.51
C HIS A 737 6.72 -19.17 -24.81
N GLN A 738 5.68 -20.01 -24.86
CA GLN A 738 5.69 -21.32 -24.16
C GLN A 738 6.88 -22.21 -24.55
N ASP A 739 7.28 -22.23 -25.83
CA ASP A 739 8.47 -22.99 -26.26
C ASP A 739 9.83 -22.34 -25.87
N SER A 740 9.83 -21.24 -25.10
CA SER A 740 11.06 -20.59 -24.64
C SER A 740 11.74 -21.41 -23.55
N THR A 741 13.06 -21.31 -23.45
CA THR A 741 13.81 -22.05 -22.43
C THR A 741 13.33 -21.68 -21.02
N ASN A 742 13.10 -22.69 -20.18
CA ASN A 742 12.61 -22.58 -18.80
C ASN A 742 11.19 -22.02 -18.65
N VAL A 743 10.45 -21.79 -19.74
CA VAL A 743 9.00 -21.55 -19.66
C VAL A 743 8.29 -22.91 -19.56
N PRO A 744 7.36 -23.12 -18.62
CA PRO A 744 6.66 -24.38 -18.46
C PRO A 744 5.74 -24.74 -19.64
N GLU A 745 5.48 -26.05 -19.78
CA GLU A 745 4.65 -26.65 -20.83
C GLU A 745 5.16 -26.38 -22.26
N VAL A 746 4.36 -26.74 -23.28
CA VAL A 746 4.75 -26.65 -24.70
C VAL A 746 3.68 -25.87 -25.45
N GLY A 747 4.07 -25.01 -26.38
CA GLY A 747 3.12 -24.17 -27.12
C GLY A 747 2.36 -24.94 -28.20
N GLU A 748 1.04 -24.80 -28.19
CA GLU A 748 0.08 -25.30 -29.17
C GLU A 748 -0.69 -24.14 -29.83
N THR A 749 -1.37 -24.41 -30.95
CA THR A 749 -2.09 -23.33 -31.65
C THR A 749 -3.46 -23.15 -31.01
N GLY A 750 -3.60 -22.13 -30.18
CA GLY A 750 -4.87 -21.83 -29.51
C GLY A 750 -4.69 -21.43 -28.04
N ASP A 751 -3.54 -21.73 -27.44
CA ASP A 751 -3.31 -21.59 -25.99
C ASP A 751 -3.47 -20.15 -25.50
N ASP A 752 -3.20 -19.19 -26.39
CA ASP A 752 -3.42 -17.77 -26.17
C ASP A 752 -2.61 -17.22 -24.96
N MET A 753 -1.37 -17.67 -24.77
CA MET A 753 -0.40 -17.07 -23.84
C MET A 753 -0.28 -15.55 -24.10
N GLY A 754 -0.61 -14.77 -23.09
CA GLY A 754 -0.66 -13.31 -23.16
C GLY A 754 -2.07 -12.76 -23.40
N ALA A 755 -3.10 -13.61 -23.37
CA ALA A 755 -4.50 -13.16 -23.37
C ALA A 755 -4.77 -12.11 -22.28
N SER A 756 -4.14 -12.30 -21.13
CA SER A 756 -4.11 -11.36 -20.00
C SER A 756 -2.70 -11.32 -19.41
N VAL A 757 -2.28 -10.15 -18.92
CA VAL A 757 -0.99 -9.98 -18.22
C VAL A 757 -1.16 -9.07 -17.01
N SER A 758 -0.41 -9.35 -15.94
CA SER A 758 -0.27 -8.48 -14.77
C SER A 758 1.19 -8.48 -14.29
N VAL A 759 1.63 -7.39 -13.67
CA VAL A 759 3.02 -7.21 -13.21
C VAL A 759 3.03 -6.85 -11.72
N GLY A 760 3.86 -7.52 -10.93
CA GLY A 760 3.99 -7.30 -9.48
C GLY A 760 5.16 -8.07 -8.89
N ASP A 761 5.79 -7.54 -7.83
CA ASP A 761 6.90 -8.21 -7.14
C ASP A 761 6.36 -9.26 -6.17
N LEU A 762 6.47 -10.54 -6.55
CA LEU A 762 5.93 -11.64 -5.76
C LEU A 762 6.79 -11.93 -4.52
N ASN A 763 8.10 -11.72 -4.55
CA ASN A 763 8.99 -12.20 -3.47
C ASN A 763 9.76 -11.08 -2.77
N LEU A 764 9.42 -9.82 -3.05
CA LEU A 764 10.06 -8.63 -2.51
C LEU A 764 11.58 -8.60 -2.79
N ASP A 765 12.00 -9.17 -3.92
CA ASP A 765 13.40 -9.15 -4.32
C ASP A 765 13.80 -7.86 -5.06
N GLY A 766 12.84 -6.99 -5.35
CA GLY A 766 13.02 -5.71 -6.02
C GLY A 766 12.95 -5.80 -7.55
N TYR A 767 12.55 -6.95 -8.09
CA TYR A 767 12.24 -7.13 -9.52
C TYR A 767 10.78 -7.53 -9.66
N ALA A 768 10.00 -6.77 -10.43
CA ALA A 768 8.63 -7.14 -10.68
C ALA A 768 8.56 -8.40 -11.57
N ASP A 769 7.65 -9.31 -11.24
CA ASP A 769 7.37 -10.52 -12.02
C ASP A 769 6.21 -10.30 -12.99
N VAL A 770 6.06 -11.16 -13.98
CA VAL A 770 4.94 -11.11 -14.95
C VAL A 770 4.08 -12.35 -14.82
N LEU A 771 2.81 -12.19 -14.51
CA LEU A 771 1.80 -13.25 -14.61
C LEU A 771 1.11 -13.15 -15.96
N THR A 772 1.03 -14.25 -16.70
CA THR A 772 0.33 -14.30 -17.99
C THR A 772 -0.71 -15.42 -17.99
N GLY A 773 -1.90 -15.09 -18.49
CA GLY A 773 -2.94 -16.07 -18.78
C GLY A 773 -2.71 -16.81 -20.08
N VAL A 774 -3.13 -18.07 -20.10
CA VAL A 774 -3.07 -18.99 -21.24
C VAL A 774 -4.41 -19.76 -21.29
N PRO A 775 -5.54 -19.07 -21.56
CA PRO A 775 -6.88 -19.63 -21.37
C PRO A 775 -7.25 -20.72 -22.38
N GLY A 776 -6.50 -20.90 -23.47
CA GLY A 776 -6.73 -21.97 -24.44
C GLY A 776 -5.91 -23.23 -24.19
N GLU A 777 -5.14 -23.30 -23.10
CA GLU A 777 -4.31 -24.47 -22.82
C GLU A 777 -5.16 -25.74 -22.60
N ASP A 778 -4.75 -26.82 -23.25
CA ASP A 778 -5.33 -28.15 -23.09
C ASP A 778 -4.71 -28.90 -21.90
N ILE A 779 -5.51 -29.26 -20.90
CA ILE A 779 -5.02 -29.96 -19.70
C ILE A 779 -5.36 -31.45 -19.75
N THR A 780 -4.35 -32.33 -19.69
CA THR A 780 -4.54 -33.78 -19.72
C THR A 780 -4.53 -34.38 -18.31
N ARG A 781 -5.69 -34.90 -17.88
CA ARG A 781 -5.89 -35.57 -16.59
C ARG A 781 -6.29 -37.02 -16.76
N SER A 782 -5.56 -37.93 -16.12
CA SER A 782 -5.82 -39.38 -16.13
C SER A 782 -6.03 -39.96 -17.54
N GLY A 783 -5.28 -39.46 -18.53
CA GLY A 783 -5.35 -39.91 -19.93
C GLY A 783 -6.51 -39.34 -20.75
N SER A 784 -7.25 -38.36 -20.22
CA SER A 784 -8.26 -37.60 -20.96
C SER A 784 -7.89 -36.11 -21.02
N THR A 785 -7.88 -35.55 -22.23
CA THR A 785 -7.60 -34.14 -22.47
C THR A 785 -8.86 -33.30 -22.26
N ARG A 786 -8.71 -32.20 -21.52
CA ARG A 786 -9.71 -31.17 -21.29
C ARG A 786 -9.32 -29.98 -22.16
N ALA A 787 -10.03 -29.83 -23.27
CA ALA A 787 -9.73 -28.78 -24.23
C ALA A 787 -10.02 -27.40 -23.63
N ASP A 788 -9.17 -26.41 -23.88
CA ASP A 788 -9.35 -25.02 -23.41
C ASP A 788 -9.64 -24.91 -21.90
N ALA A 789 -9.06 -25.80 -21.08
CA ALA A 789 -9.21 -25.72 -19.62
C ALA A 789 -8.45 -24.51 -19.06
N GLY A 790 -7.32 -24.18 -19.68
CA GLY A 790 -6.53 -22.99 -19.40
C GLY A 790 -5.51 -23.16 -18.27
N MET A 791 -4.55 -22.23 -18.25
CA MET A 791 -3.50 -22.14 -17.24
C MET A 791 -3.04 -20.70 -17.05
N VAL A 792 -2.21 -20.47 -16.03
CA VAL A 792 -1.38 -19.26 -15.93
C VAL A 792 0.10 -19.64 -15.84
N ILE A 793 0.95 -18.75 -16.35
CA ILE A 793 2.41 -18.85 -16.22
C ILE A 793 2.90 -17.60 -15.48
N LEU A 794 3.66 -17.82 -14.41
CA LEU A 794 4.38 -16.80 -13.67
C LEU A 794 5.83 -16.76 -14.19
N LEU A 795 6.24 -15.64 -14.77
CA LEU A 795 7.56 -15.38 -15.31
C LEU A 795 8.34 -14.49 -14.33
N ARG A 796 9.49 -14.98 -13.84
CA ARG A 796 10.28 -14.27 -12.83
C ARG A 796 11.03 -13.07 -13.42
N GLY A 797 10.92 -11.93 -12.77
CA GLY A 797 11.75 -10.75 -13.01
C GLY A 797 13.21 -10.99 -12.61
N SER A 798 14.11 -10.18 -13.17
CA SER A 798 15.54 -10.17 -12.80
C SER A 798 16.22 -8.94 -13.37
N ALA A 799 17.47 -8.65 -12.98
CA ALA A 799 18.25 -7.56 -13.56
C ALA A 799 18.39 -7.61 -15.10
N ALA A 800 18.19 -8.79 -15.72
CA ALA A 800 18.19 -8.97 -17.17
C ALA A 800 16.78 -8.99 -17.79
N GLY A 801 15.74 -8.64 -17.01
CA GLY A 801 14.33 -8.91 -17.30
C GLY A 801 13.98 -10.40 -17.16
N PRO A 802 12.82 -10.83 -17.68
CA PRO A 802 12.37 -12.21 -17.53
C PRO A 802 13.14 -13.12 -18.50
N THR A 803 13.81 -14.15 -17.96
CA THR A 803 14.62 -15.08 -18.77
C THR A 803 13.98 -16.47 -18.93
N GLY A 804 12.79 -16.67 -18.36
CA GLY A 804 12.17 -17.97 -18.16
C GLY A 804 12.68 -18.69 -16.90
N THR A 805 13.87 -18.36 -16.38
CA THR A 805 14.42 -19.02 -15.18
C THR A 805 13.52 -18.80 -13.96
N GLY A 806 13.15 -19.89 -13.27
CA GLY A 806 12.29 -19.84 -12.09
C GLY A 806 10.80 -19.67 -12.41
N SER A 807 10.41 -19.70 -13.68
CA SER A 807 9.00 -19.63 -14.06
C SER A 807 8.22 -20.82 -13.54
N SER A 808 6.96 -20.59 -13.18
CA SER A 808 6.05 -21.60 -12.65
C SER A 808 4.70 -21.53 -13.36
N ALA A 809 3.97 -22.64 -13.38
CA ALA A 809 2.67 -22.74 -14.01
C ALA A 809 1.63 -23.25 -13.00
N TYR A 810 0.40 -22.75 -13.13
CA TYR A 810 -0.72 -23.14 -12.28
C TYR A 810 -1.97 -23.40 -13.10
N THR A 811 -2.67 -24.47 -12.74
CA THR A 811 -3.92 -24.98 -13.34
C THR A 811 -4.86 -25.42 -12.21
N GLN A 812 -6.14 -25.64 -12.49
CA GLN A 812 -7.07 -26.21 -11.50
C GLN A 812 -6.65 -27.62 -11.05
N ASP A 813 -5.87 -28.35 -11.86
CA ASP A 813 -5.32 -29.66 -11.54
C ASP A 813 -3.97 -29.60 -10.78
N THR A 814 -3.45 -28.40 -10.50
CA THR A 814 -2.20 -28.24 -9.74
C THR A 814 -2.39 -28.73 -8.31
N THR A 815 -1.46 -29.56 -7.82
CA THR A 815 -1.57 -30.18 -6.50
C THR A 815 -1.77 -29.14 -5.39
N GLY A 816 -2.87 -29.29 -4.65
CA GLY A 816 -3.24 -28.41 -3.53
C GLY A 816 -4.30 -27.37 -3.91
N ILE A 817 -4.42 -27.00 -5.18
CA ILE A 817 -5.50 -26.12 -5.65
C ILE A 817 -6.81 -26.92 -5.59
N PRO A 818 -7.90 -26.37 -5.01
CA PRO A 818 -9.19 -27.04 -5.02
C PRO A 818 -9.81 -27.02 -6.42
N GLY A 819 -10.81 -27.88 -6.64
CA GLY A 819 -11.46 -27.99 -7.95
C GLY A 819 -10.74 -28.97 -8.88
N ASP A 820 -11.23 -29.05 -10.12
CA ASP A 820 -10.73 -29.93 -11.16
C ASP A 820 -10.78 -29.17 -12.49
N ALA A 821 -9.81 -29.38 -13.37
CA ALA A 821 -9.88 -28.83 -14.72
C ALA A 821 -10.96 -29.54 -15.56
N GLU A 822 -11.76 -28.75 -16.24
CA GLU A 822 -12.85 -29.13 -17.14
C GLU A 822 -12.70 -28.44 -18.50
N ALA A 823 -13.39 -28.97 -19.51
CA ALA A 823 -13.22 -28.46 -20.87
C ALA A 823 -13.92 -27.10 -21.00
N GLY A 824 -13.15 -26.07 -21.39
CA GLY A 824 -13.65 -24.73 -21.63
C GLY A 824 -13.70 -23.82 -20.40
N ASP A 825 -13.08 -24.17 -19.27
CA ASP A 825 -13.03 -23.32 -18.07
C ASP A 825 -12.28 -22.02 -18.31
N ARG A 826 -11.26 -22.09 -19.17
CA ARG A 826 -10.46 -20.95 -19.63
C ARG A 826 -9.78 -20.20 -18.49
N LEU A 827 -9.19 -20.94 -17.53
CA LEU A 827 -8.36 -20.37 -16.47
C LEU A 827 -7.26 -19.47 -17.06
N GLY A 828 -7.09 -18.27 -16.51
CA GLY A 828 -6.20 -17.25 -17.06
C GLY A 828 -6.88 -16.29 -18.05
N SER A 829 -8.20 -16.37 -18.21
CA SER A 829 -8.99 -15.41 -19.01
C SER A 829 -8.80 -13.95 -18.60
N SER A 830 -8.53 -13.71 -17.31
CA SER A 830 -7.92 -12.47 -16.78
C SER A 830 -7.01 -12.82 -15.60
N VAL A 831 -6.05 -11.95 -15.29
CA VAL A 831 -5.11 -12.15 -14.19
C VAL A 831 -4.83 -10.85 -13.45
N SER A 832 -4.59 -10.96 -12.16
CA SER A 832 -4.05 -9.91 -11.29
C SER A 832 -2.90 -10.48 -10.46
N LEU A 833 -1.82 -9.70 -10.37
CA LEU A 833 -0.61 -9.97 -9.61
C LEU A 833 -0.35 -8.75 -8.71
N THR A 834 -1.01 -8.71 -7.55
CA THR A 834 -1.08 -7.56 -6.64
C THR A 834 -1.15 -8.03 -5.18
N ASP A 835 -0.85 -7.17 -4.21
CA ASP A 835 -0.83 -7.54 -2.78
C ASP A 835 -2.24 -7.55 -2.17
N LEU A 836 -2.94 -8.68 -2.30
CA LEU A 836 -4.30 -8.89 -1.78
C LEU A 836 -4.31 -9.36 -0.32
N SER A 837 -3.14 -9.66 0.23
CA SER A 837 -2.93 -10.15 1.59
C SER A 837 -2.34 -9.11 2.56
N GLY A 838 -1.85 -7.98 2.04
CA GLY A 838 -1.33 -6.86 2.82
C GLY A 838 0.08 -7.07 3.32
N TYR A 839 0.81 -8.05 2.79
CA TYR A 839 2.19 -8.32 3.21
C TYR A 839 3.23 -7.58 2.37
N GLY A 840 2.80 -6.68 1.49
CA GLY A 840 3.63 -5.93 0.55
C GLY A 840 4.12 -6.75 -0.64
N ARG A 841 3.69 -8.01 -0.78
CA ARG A 841 4.13 -8.93 -1.85
C ARG A 841 2.93 -9.35 -2.67
N ALA A 842 3.11 -9.56 -3.97
CA ALA A 842 1.98 -9.92 -4.81
C ALA A 842 1.42 -11.33 -4.49
N ASP A 843 0.10 -11.45 -4.64
CA ASP A 843 -0.71 -12.67 -4.67
C ASP A 843 -1.30 -12.86 -6.09
N LEU A 844 -1.90 -14.01 -6.38
CA LEU A 844 -2.51 -14.28 -7.68
C LEU A 844 -4.03 -14.26 -7.56
N ALA A 845 -4.70 -13.50 -8.41
CA ALA A 845 -6.12 -13.70 -8.71
C ALA A 845 -6.29 -14.01 -10.20
N ILE A 846 -7.00 -15.09 -10.51
CA ILE A 846 -7.02 -15.71 -11.83
C ILE A 846 -8.48 -15.96 -12.23
N GLY A 847 -8.92 -15.34 -13.31
CA GLY A 847 -10.26 -15.56 -13.86
C GLY A 847 -10.36 -16.85 -14.69
N ALA A 848 -11.44 -17.59 -14.51
CA ALA A 848 -11.88 -18.69 -15.38
C ALA A 848 -13.30 -18.38 -15.87
N ASP A 849 -13.41 -17.63 -16.99
CA ASP A 849 -14.68 -17.08 -17.46
C ASP A 849 -15.64 -18.10 -18.09
N GLY A 850 -15.17 -19.32 -18.32
CA GLY A 850 -15.94 -20.44 -18.85
C GLY A 850 -16.44 -21.44 -17.81
N GLU A 851 -15.91 -21.40 -16.58
CA GLU A 851 -16.25 -22.31 -15.47
C GLU A 851 -17.77 -22.42 -15.24
N ASP A 852 -18.24 -23.61 -14.83
CA ASP A 852 -19.62 -23.83 -14.37
C ASP A 852 -20.67 -23.40 -15.42
N ALA A 853 -20.50 -23.87 -16.65
CA ALA A 853 -21.37 -23.54 -17.79
C ALA A 853 -21.43 -22.03 -18.10
N ASN A 854 -20.27 -21.35 -18.10
CA ASN A 854 -20.11 -19.91 -18.31
C ASN A 854 -20.66 -19.02 -17.17
N ASN A 855 -20.84 -19.54 -15.97
CA ASN A 855 -20.99 -18.69 -14.80
C ASN A 855 -19.68 -17.95 -14.52
N GLY A 856 -18.57 -18.65 -14.69
CA GLY A 856 -17.22 -18.20 -14.41
C GLY A 856 -16.88 -18.19 -12.92
N THR A 857 -15.59 -18.05 -12.62
CA THR A 857 -15.08 -17.94 -11.24
C THR A 857 -13.76 -17.15 -11.21
N ILE A 858 -13.32 -16.79 -10.01
CA ILE A 858 -11.97 -16.28 -9.75
C ILE A 858 -11.29 -17.24 -8.80
N LEU A 859 -10.17 -17.82 -9.19
CA LEU A 859 -9.26 -18.53 -8.31
C LEU A 859 -8.23 -17.55 -7.74
N GLN A 860 -8.17 -17.43 -6.41
CA GLN A 860 -7.14 -16.67 -5.74
C GLN A 860 -6.18 -17.61 -5.01
N LEU A 861 -4.88 -17.33 -5.10
CA LEU A 861 -3.82 -18.07 -4.44
C LEU A 861 -2.96 -17.09 -3.63
N ASP A 862 -2.90 -17.29 -2.32
CA ASP A 862 -2.04 -16.50 -1.45
C ASP A 862 -0.57 -16.86 -1.66
N ASN A 863 0.27 -15.88 -1.40
CA ASN A 863 1.70 -16.04 -1.29
C ASN A 863 2.09 -15.98 0.19
N SER A 864 2.78 -17.00 0.71
CA SER A 864 3.25 -16.98 2.10
C SER A 864 4.73 -16.65 2.22
N ALA A 865 5.11 -16.04 3.35
CA ALA A 865 6.48 -15.61 3.61
C ALA A 865 7.49 -16.77 3.44
N GLY A 866 8.32 -16.68 2.40
CA GLY A 866 9.48 -17.54 2.17
C GLY A 866 9.26 -18.81 1.33
N SER A 867 8.02 -19.21 1.01
CA SER A 867 7.75 -20.40 0.16
C SER A 867 7.27 -20.10 -1.26
N GLY A 868 6.89 -18.86 -1.55
CA GLY A 868 6.14 -18.51 -2.77
C GLY A 868 4.66 -18.90 -2.66
N ILE A 869 3.99 -19.05 -3.80
CA ILE A 869 2.56 -19.35 -3.90
C ILE A 869 2.18 -20.61 -3.11
N VAL A 870 1.17 -20.49 -2.26
CA VAL A 870 0.64 -21.57 -1.43
C VAL A 870 -0.60 -22.15 -2.11
N THR A 871 -0.42 -23.22 -2.88
CA THR A 871 -1.53 -23.83 -3.65
C THR A 871 -2.66 -24.35 -2.77
N THR A 872 -2.36 -24.81 -1.54
CA THR A 872 -3.38 -25.31 -0.58
C THR A 872 -4.28 -24.24 0.01
N SER A 873 -3.97 -22.96 -0.21
CA SER A 873 -4.77 -21.82 0.24
C SER A 873 -5.80 -21.36 -0.80
N GLY A 874 -5.91 -22.06 -1.94
CA GLY A 874 -6.74 -21.58 -3.05
C GLY A 874 -8.21 -21.38 -2.69
N ILE A 875 -8.74 -20.20 -3.01
CA ILE A 875 -10.15 -19.82 -2.78
C ILE A 875 -10.80 -19.48 -4.12
N TYR A 876 -12.04 -19.94 -4.31
CA TYR A 876 -12.86 -19.57 -5.47
C TYR A 876 -13.93 -18.55 -5.12
N TYR A 877 -14.03 -17.49 -5.92
CA TYR A 877 -15.09 -16.50 -5.86
C TYR A 877 -16.05 -16.67 -7.04
N GLY A 878 -17.11 -17.44 -6.82
CA GLY A 878 -18.19 -17.63 -7.78
C GLY A 878 -19.37 -16.67 -7.56
N THR A 879 -20.50 -16.99 -8.16
CA THR A 879 -21.74 -16.19 -8.14
C THR A 879 -22.22 -15.81 -6.74
N THR A 880 -22.06 -16.69 -5.75
CA THR A 880 -22.48 -16.42 -4.36
C THR A 880 -21.60 -15.36 -3.70
N ALA A 881 -20.27 -15.50 -3.81
CA ALA A 881 -19.30 -14.60 -3.21
C ALA A 881 -19.34 -13.20 -3.84
N LEU A 882 -19.61 -13.12 -5.14
CA LEU A 882 -19.77 -11.84 -5.86
C LEU A 882 -21.21 -11.30 -5.83
N GLY A 883 -22.19 -12.08 -5.36
CA GLY A 883 -23.60 -11.69 -5.44
C GLY A 883 -24.12 -11.55 -6.88
N ALA A 884 -23.51 -12.28 -7.82
CA ALA A 884 -23.78 -12.17 -9.24
C ALA A 884 -24.83 -13.19 -9.72
N PRO A 885 -25.62 -12.88 -10.76
CA PRO A 885 -26.50 -13.87 -11.38
C PRO A 885 -25.72 -14.93 -12.16
N THR A 886 -26.40 -15.99 -12.61
CA THR A 886 -25.81 -17.03 -13.46
C THR A 886 -25.53 -16.52 -14.88
N GLY A 887 -24.50 -17.07 -15.53
CA GLY A 887 -24.16 -16.82 -16.93
C GLY A 887 -23.42 -15.51 -17.21
N VAL A 888 -22.88 -14.85 -16.16
CA VAL A 888 -22.24 -13.53 -16.25
C VAL A 888 -20.74 -13.58 -16.59
N ARG A 889 -20.16 -14.78 -16.70
CA ARG A 889 -18.73 -15.01 -17.02
C ARG A 889 -17.78 -14.26 -16.07
N ILE A 890 -17.92 -14.53 -14.77
CA ILE A 890 -17.00 -14.04 -13.73
C ILE A 890 -15.55 -14.37 -14.14
N GLY A 891 -14.61 -13.45 -13.90
CA GLY A 891 -13.21 -13.65 -14.28
C GLY A 891 -12.88 -13.16 -15.68
N GLN A 892 -13.81 -12.52 -16.40
CA GLN A 892 -13.51 -11.87 -17.68
C GLN A 892 -12.75 -10.54 -17.50
N VAL A 893 -13.01 -9.79 -16.42
CA VAL A 893 -12.39 -8.49 -16.11
C VAL A 893 -11.98 -8.47 -14.65
N LEU A 894 -10.68 -8.35 -14.40
CA LEU A 894 -10.10 -8.12 -13.08
C LEU A 894 -9.26 -6.85 -13.14
N THR A 895 -9.37 -6.01 -12.12
CA THR A 895 -8.46 -4.87 -11.92
C THR A 895 -7.57 -5.15 -10.71
N PRO A 896 -6.23 -5.06 -10.88
CA PRO A 896 -5.25 -5.24 -9.80
C PRO A 896 -5.14 -4.04 -8.85
#